data_AF-A0A949IWR8-F1
#
_entry.id   AF-A0A949IWR8-F1
#
_cell.length_a   1.000
_cell.length_b   1.000
_cell.length_c   1.000
_cell.angle_alpha   90.00
_cell.angle_beta   90.00
_cell.angle_gamma   90.00
#
_symmetry.space_group_name_H-M   'P 1'
#
loop_
_entity.id
_entity.type
_entity.pdbx_description
1 polymer ?
#
loop_
_entity_poly.entity_id
_entity_poly.type
_entity_poly.pdbx_seq_one_letter_code
_entity_poly.pdbx_strand_id
1 'polypeptide(L)'
;MTKKMEQETHLLKTKIKDLIVDEGFQKKESRRLLGENATEAAVNRETERRMQMARELSDKLVRPLGTASRPYPMWGSQRVDYNGQSNLEQVLSTIADDSNPMKVYSERPFAEVIAMAYCDMPVPSMLPLFFDGLERRKPESTNRTQMMIGDPGAGKSFMGAMQGRMRSKQPVEVFDCGGKNMNELLFEMVLDFGAGDAMPKAVDKRLQAGTLEALSLAKLKQLPSEAVTFDENNNIKSIDWTFFKGGAKPDEVETAFAILKDVSHIEGLDKASGNTLGMNSQYGPLIRWFIEGREGVLDEYNKSKEGSDNGLQTVWQFLNGETNICTVENPLKNKDLTNGPSSFTFRREDMQAGFFVTLTGNKTEDGLTTRSLNKSVYSRLSPQTLPDPTEADWQHRICQMMCGVPVSTLYSVFREQADENPKEFGQWLMQLRKTKAELEGVPVPELQETLLENWRNVVNSSRKLARFYSEWSEMTNAENLMTTGNTDLIEEVDEEYSKKEGIDFRKIKQHLEAALPIRPHMLPEDAEAKADFKNFLKQPVLAEKEYENPSVAFGTRLVDVLDRMVFEKSEAIGKHKLYEKLKASMDNAGLRDIVLQDGAHSFQRSVEEDLNVSVFDSTDMGKQAAAARKVFCDYIRQVDPQIVEADDDKIITVARLKRALQTVGEKNTAESKELFIINREHESLGAFPLARAKIEDMASYPEGTEEVELSVSDIVSHEDFMAALALPTVSAKNLDAIWDTNIRDLSEQIEKENNPQGPNADQKSSADEIFKITENRSEQGIATTTLRVMFEDASGKESDVSVHIVLNKNRKKALIVGEKVPTKLLSAFKEAGIIHVDRHAPNAKAKVDAALNDLTRGTRNPELAKRHLADAFRFRNDFDLGDFLVEKKAITPEELKAAREELKNGNGQTEAKLDTVLIKQGVLTAAQLAEKTKLSELLVDDKMGMLYEKYVVKDRKKPAL
;
A
#
# COMPACT_ATOMS: atom_id res chain seq x y z
N MET A 1 -36.83 -25.89 -33.05
CA MET A 1 -35.43 -25.84 -32.62
C MET A 1 -35.14 -24.47 -31.99
N THR A 2 -36.04 -23.91 -31.18
CA THR A 2 -36.14 -24.02 -29.70
C THR A 2 -34.86 -23.66 -28.94
N LYS A 3 -34.67 -22.35 -28.69
CA LYS A 3 -34.63 -21.65 -27.37
C LYS A 3 -34.40 -22.49 -26.08
N LYS A 4 -33.62 -23.57 -26.16
CA LYS A 4 -33.29 -24.49 -25.05
C LYS A 4 -31.78 -24.61 -24.84
N MET A 5 -31.01 -23.65 -25.35
CA MET A 5 -29.61 -23.41 -25.01
C MET A 5 -29.55 -22.10 -24.23
N GLU A 6 -28.81 -22.12 -23.12
CA GLU A 6 -28.64 -21.04 -22.12
C GLU A 6 -29.71 -20.94 -21.02
N GLN A 7 -30.06 -22.07 -20.40
CA GLN A 7 -30.00 -22.08 -18.94
C GLN A 7 -28.57 -22.49 -18.60
N GLU A 8 -27.76 -21.57 -18.09
CA GLU A 8 -26.48 -21.92 -17.47
C GLU A 8 -26.77 -22.91 -16.34
N THR A 9 -26.66 -24.20 -16.61
CA THR A 9 -26.73 -25.22 -15.58
C THR A 9 -25.55 -24.98 -14.66
N HIS A 10 -25.78 -24.47 -13.45
CA HIS A 10 -24.76 -24.36 -12.41
C HIS A 10 -24.13 -25.74 -12.18
N LEU A 11 -22.95 -25.98 -12.76
CA LEU A 11 -22.26 -27.26 -12.72
C LEU A 11 -21.92 -27.72 -11.30
N LEU A 12 -21.72 -26.80 -10.34
CA LEU A 12 -21.51 -27.10 -8.93
C LEU A 12 -22.78 -27.58 -8.23
N LYS A 13 -23.96 -27.35 -8.79
CA LYS A 13 -25.23 -27.96 -8.31
C LYS A 13 -25.41 -29.41 -8.77
N THR A 14 -24.48 -29.93 -9.58
CA THR A 14 -24.47 -31.35 -9.94
C THR A 14 -24.22 -32.20 -8.68
N LYS A 15 -24.97 -33.29 -8.54
CA LYS A 15 -24.78 -34.24 -7.44
C LYS A 15 -23.39 -34.89 -7.55
N ILE A 16 -22.67 -35.01 -6.44
CA ILE A 16 -21.30 -35.53 -6.42
C ILE A 16 -21.20 -36.92 -7.08
N LYS A 17 -22.20 -37.78 -6.87
CA LYS A 17 -22.24 -39.13 -7.45
C LYS A 17 -22.22 -39.14 -8.99
N ASP A 18 -22.61 -38.04 -9.63
CA ASP A 18 -22.62 -37.91 -11.09
C ASP A 18 -21.32 -37.29 -11.63
N LEU A 19 -20.37 -36.94 -10.74
CA LEU A 19 -19.04 -36.39 -11.07
C LEU A 19 -17.89 -37.36 -10.78
N ILE A 20 -18.12 -38.42 -9.99
CA ILE A 20 -17.08 -39.38 -9.61
C ILE A 20 -16.72 -40.27 -10.81
N VAL A 21 -15.46 -40.19 -11.24
CA VAL A 21 -14.90 -41.01 -12.33
C VAL A 21 -14.21 -42.24 -11.74
N ASP A 22 -15.01 -43.11 -11.12
CA ASP A 22 -14.56 -44.40 -10.59
C ASP A 22 -15.49 -45.52 -11.07
N GLU A 23 -14.91 -46.56 -11.67
CA GLU A 23 -15.68 -47.65 -12.27
C GLU A 23 -16.45 -48.44 -11.21
N GLY A 24 -15.81 -48.74 -10.07
CA GLY A 24 -16.43 -49.48 -8.98
C GLY A 24 -17.64 -48.74 -8.40
N PHE A 25 -17.50 -47.44 -8.18
CA PHE A 25 -18.55 -46.55 -7.71
C PHE A 25 -19.69 -46.46 -8.73
N GLN A 26 -19.40 -46.18 -10.00
CA GLN A 26 -20.43 -46.05 -11.03
C GLN A 26 -21.13 -47.38 -11.32
N LYS A 27 -20.45 -48.51 -11.16
CA LYS A 27 -21.06 -49.84 -11.27
C LYS A 27 -22.09 -50.09 -10.17
N LYS A 28 -21.77 -49.70 -8.93
CA LYS A 28 -22.71 -49.76 -7.80
C LYS A 28 -23.93 -48.86 -8.03
N GLU A 29 -23.72 -47.64 -8.51
CA GLU A 29 -24.82 -46.72 -8.83
C GLU A 29 -25.68 -47.19 -10.01
N SER A 30 -25.06 -47.76 -11.04
CA SER A 30 -25.77 -48.33 -12.20
C SER A 30 -26.66 -49.49 -11.78
N ARG A 31 -26.17 -50.38 -10.90
CA ARG A 31 -26.98 -51.47 -10.34
C ARG A 31 -28.13 -50.95 -9.47
N ARG A 32 -27.89 -49.91 -8.67
CA ARG A 32 -28.94 -49.26 -7.89
C ARG A 32 -30.04 -48.66 -8.77
N LEU A 33 -29.66 -48.07 -9.91
CA LEU A 33 -30.58 -47.44 -10.86
C LEU A 33 -31.37 -48.45 -11.70
N LEU A 34 -30.72 -49.52 -12.16
CA LEU A 34 -31.35 -50.55 -13.00
C LEU A 34 -32.10 -51.63 -12.19
N GLY A 35 -31.87 -51.69 -10.88
CA GLY A 35 -32.45 -52.68 -9.97
C GLY A 35 -31.61 -53.96 -9.86
N GLU A 36 -31.83 -54.73 -8.80
CA GLU A 36 -31.01 -55.91 -8.45
C GLU A 36 -31.07 -57.03 -9.50
N ASN A 37 -32.14 -57.09 -10.30
CA ASN A 37 -32.34 -58.12 -11.33
C ASN A 37 -31.77 -57.75 -12.71
N ALA A 38 -31.07 -56.61 -12.83
CA ALA A 38 -30.47 -56.18 -14.09
C ALA A 38 -29.32 -57.12 -14.52
N THR A 39 -29.20 -57.40 -15.81
CA THR A 39 -28.11 -58.23 -16.33
C THR A 39 -26.76 -57.50 -16.23
N GLU A 40 -25.66 -58.23 -16.02
CA GLU A 40 -24.30 -57.65 -15.98
C GLU A 40 -23.98 -56.81 -17.22
N ALA A 41 -24.43 -57.25 -18.40
CA ALA A 41 -24.25 -56.51 -19.65
C ALA A 41 -25.02 -55.18 -19.71
N ALA A 42 -26.17 -55.07 -19.02
CA ALA A 42 -26.89 -53.80 -18.88
C ALA A 42 -26.20 -52.89 -17.86
N VAL A 43 -25.75 -53.44 -16.73
CA VAL A 43 -25.01 -52.70 -15.70
C VAL A 43 -23.71 -52.12 -16.25
N ASN A 44 -22.91 -52.91 -16.97
CA ASN A 44 -21.64 -52.44 -17.53
C ASN A 44 -21.85 -51.33 -18.58
N ARG A 45 -22.85 -51.46 -19.46
CA ARG A 45 -23.18 -50.41 -20.45
C ARG A 45 -23.61 -49.10 -19.80
N GLU A 46 -24.43 -49.16 -18.76
CA GLU A 46 -24.81 -47.95 -18.02
C GLU A 46 -23.62 -47.38 -17.23
N THR A 47 -22.74 -48.23 -16.71
CA THR A 47 -21.50 -47.80 -16.02
C THR A 47 -20.60 -47.01 -16.95
N GLU A 48 -20.35 -47.52 -18.17
CA GLU A 48 -19.57 -46.82 -19.19
C GLU A 48 -20.19 -45.47 -19.56
N ARG A 49 -21.51 -45.44 -19.79
CA ARG A 49 -22.26 -44.20 -20.09
C ARG A 49 -22.12 -43.18 -18.97
N ARG A 50 -22.29 -43.60 -17.71
CA ARG A 50 -22.17 -42.73 -16.53
C ARG A 50 -20.74 -42.26 -16.32
N MET A 51 -19.73 -43.11 -16.52
CA MET A 51 -18.33 -42.70 -16.45
C MET A 51 -17.99 -41.65 -17.50
N GLN A 52 -18.45 -41.82 -18.74
CA GLN A 52 -18.24 -40.82 -19.79
C GLN A 52 -18.87 -39.47 -19.42
N MET A 53 -20.12 -39.49 -18.96
CA MET A 53 -20.82 -38.28 -18.51
C MET A 53 -20.12 -37.62 -17.32
N ALA A 54 -19.65 -38.41 -16.35
CA ALA A 54 -18.93 -37.91 -15.19
C ALA A 54 -17.62 -37.24 -15.59
N ARG A 55 -16.86 -37.82 -16.55
CA ARG A 55 -15.65 -37.20 -17.11
C ARG A 55 -15.96 -35.87 -17.77
N GLU A 56 -16.94 -35.82 -18.66
CA GLU A 56 -17.32 -34.60 -19.38
C GLU A 56 -17.77 -33.47 -18.43
N LEU A 57 -18.48 -33.79 -17.35
CA LEU A 57 -18.91 -32.81 -16.35
C LEU A 57 -17.76 -32.38 -15.44
N SER A 58 -16.91 -33.32 -15.02
CA SER A 58 -15.74 -33.05 -14.18
C SER A 58 -14.74 -32.16 -14.92
N ASP A 59 -14.41 -32.47 -16.18
CA ASP A 59 -13.49 -31.68 -17.00
C ASP A 59 -13.94 -30.23 -17.19
N LYS A 60 -15.26 -29.98 -17.26
CA LYS A 60 -15.81 -28.61 -17.32
C LYS A 60 -15.61 -27.83 -16.02
N LEU A 61 -15.51 -28.50 -14.87
CA LEU A 61 -15.28 -27.87 -13.57
C LEU A 61 -13.80 -27.72 -13.25
N VAL A 62 -12.93 -28.60 -13.73
CA VAL A 62 -11.51 -28.60 -13.34
C VAL A 62 -10.79 -27.35 -13.86
N ARG A 63 -10.14 -26.65 -12.94
CA ARG A 63 -9.16 -25.58 -13.20
C ARG A 63 -7.85 -25.99 -12.54
N PRO A 64 -6.83 -26.41 -13.31
CA PRO A 64 -5.57 -26.89 -12.74
C PRO A 64 -4.71 -25.73 -12.21
N LEU A 65 -4.07 -25.92 -11.06
CA LEU A 65 -3.08 -25.02 -10.47
C LEU A 65 -1.79 -25.79 -10.21
N GLY A 66 -0.63 -25.17 -10.44
CA GLY A 66 0.67 -25.82 -10.22
C GLY A 66 1.07 -26.82 -11.30
N THR A 67 0.79 -26.51 -12.57
CA THR A 67 1.31 -27.25 -13.74
C THR A 67 2.74 -26.81 -14.05
N ALA A 68 3.52 -27.55 -14.84
CA ALA A 68 4.90 -27.19 -15.19
C ALA A 68 4.98 -25.82 -15.89
N SER A 69 4.02 -25.52 -16.76
CA SER A 69 3.92 -24.21 -17.43
C SER A 69 3.39 -23.08 -16.53
N ARG A 70 2.84 -23.41 -15.36
CA ARG A 70 2.23 -22.45 -14.41
C ARG A 70 2.45 -22.94 -12.98
N PRO A 71 3.70 -22.92 -12.49
CA PRO A 71 4.00 -23.40 -11.15
C PRO A 71 3.27 -22.57 -10.11
N TYR A 72 2.84 -23.19 -9.01
CA TYR A 72 2.16 -22.51 -7.91
C TYR A 72 3.02 -22.59 -6.65
N PRO A 73 3.27 -21.48 -5.94
CA PRO A 73 4.03 -21.48 -4.69
C PRO A 73 3.50 -22.48 -3.68
N MET A 74 4.41 -23.19 -3.02
CA MET A 74 4.09 -24.16 -1.97
C MET A 74 5.17 -24.16 -0.90
N TRP A 75 4.75 -24.24 0.35
CA TRP A 75 5.66 -24.42 1.48
C TRP A 75 5.71 -25.89 1.86
N GLY A 76 6.89 -26.44 2.12
CA GLY A 76 6.98 -27.82 2.55
C GLY A 76 8.40 -28.30 2.84
N SER A 77 8.47 -29.55 3.31
CA SER A 77 9.71 -30.22 3.60
C SER A 77 10.42 -30.67 2.32
N GLN A 78 11.66 -30.21 2.12
CA GLN A 78 12.54 -30.69 1.06
C GLN A 78 13.83 -31.24 1.67
N ARG A 79 14.40 -32.29 1.06
CA ARG A 79 15.76 -32.71 1.38
C ARG A 79 16.75 -31.76 0.73
N VAL A 80 17.58 -31.14 1.56
CA VAL A 80 18.66 -30.25 1.15
C VAL A 80 19.97 -30.91 1.55
N ASP A 81 20.86 -31.09 0.58
CA ASP A 81 22.16 -31.68 0.82
C ASP A 81 23.17 -30.58 1.16
N TYR A 82 23.65 -30.57 2.40
CA TYR A 82 24.68 -29.65 2.87
C TYR A 82 25.92 -30.45 3.28
N ASN A 83 27.08 -30.16 2.68
CA ASN A 83 28.34 -30.85 3.00
C ASN A 83 28.27 -32.40 2.99
N GLY A 84 27.46 -32.98 2.10
CA GLY A 84 27.30 -34.44 1.99
C GLY A 84 26.37 -35.07 3.04
N GLN A 85 25.67 -34.27 3.85
CA GLN A 85 24.58 -34.72 4.71
C GLN A 85 23.24 -34.20 4.18
N SER A 86 22.29 -35.12 4.03
CA SER A 86 20.94 -34.80 3.58
C SER A 86 20.05 -34.46 4.77
N ASN A 87 19.72 -33.19 4.93
CA ASN A 87 18.83 -32.68 5.98
C ASN A 87 17.46 -32.36 5.39
N LEU A 88 16.41 -32.53 6.19
CA LEU A 88 15.06 -32.13 5.80
C LEU A 88 14.84 -30.69 6.28
N GLU A 89 14.61 -29.77 5.36
CA GLU A 89 14.37 -28.35 5.66
C GLU A 89 12.99 -27.93 5.17
N GLN A 90 12.35 -26.99 5.87
CA GLN A 90 11.14 -26.34 5.39
C GLN A 90 11.53 -25.22 4.42
N VAL A 91 11.02 -25.27 3.20
CA VAL A 91 11.35 -24.31 2.16
C VAL A 91 10.11 -23.85 1.40
N LEU A 92 10.16 -22.62 0.90
CA LEU A 92 9.22 -22.11 -0.09
C LEU A 92 9.70 -22.54 -1.48
N SER A 93 8.89 -23.34 -2.17
CA SER A 93 9.15 -23.85 -3.52
C SER A 93 7.87 -23.80 -4.36
N THR A 94 7.71 -24.68 -5.33
CA THR A 94 6.51 -24.76 -6.18
C THR A 94 5.99 -26.17 -6.35
N ILE A 95 4.68 -26.26 -6.61
CA ILE A 95 4.07 -27.40 -7.29
C ILE A 95 4.10 -27.10 -8.79
N ALA A 96 4.66 -28.03 -9.57
CA ALA A 96 4.84 -27.95 -11.01
C ALA A 96 4.66 -29.35 -11.66
N ASP A 97 3.51 -29.98 -11.44
CA ASP A 97 3.20 -31.35 -11.89
C ASP A 97 2.04 -31.33 -12.89
N ASP A 98 2.32 -31.70 -14.15
CA ASP A 98 1.29 -31.78 -15.21
C ASP A 98 0.42 -33.04 -15.10
N SER A 99 0.91 -34.09 -14.44
CA SER A 99 0.18 -35.34 -14.23
C SER A 99 -0.79 -35.24 -13.06
N ASN A 100 -0.35 -34.60 -11.97
CA ASN A 100 -1.14 -34.43 -10.74
C ASN A 100 -1.13 -32.97 -10.24
N PRO A 101 -1.58 -31.99 -11.06
CA PRO A 101 -1.69 -30.62 -10.59
C PRO A 101 -2.77 -30.54 -9.49
N MET A 102 -2.71 -29.48 -8.69
CA MET A 102 -3.82 -29.16 -7.81
C MET A 102 -5.07 -28.85 -8.65
N LYS A 103 -6.24 -29.34 -8.25
CA LYS A 103 -7.48 -29.18 -9.03
C LYS A 103 -8.48 -28.35 -8.26
N VAL A 104 -8.86 -27.21 -8.83
CA VAL A 104 -9.97 -26.39 -8.33
C VAL A 104 -11.21 -26.71 -9.17
N TYR A 105 -12.25 -27.25 -8.54
CA TYR A 105 -13.53 -27.53 -9.21
C TYR A 105 -14.39 -26.27 -9.15
N SER A 106 -14.46 -25.55 -10.26
CA SER A 106 -15.00 -24.19 -10.35
C SER A 106 -15.92 -23.98 -11.56
N GLU A 107 -16.98 -23.22 -11.36
CA GLU A 107 -17.80 -22.66 -12.44
C GLU A 107 -17.16 -21.43 -13.08
N ARG A 108 -16.13 -20.86 -12.45
CA ARG A 108 -15.48 -19.65 -12.95
C ARG A 108 -14.56 -19.96 -14.14
N PRO A 109 -14.38 -18.99 -15.04
CA PRO A 109 -13.30 -19.01 -16.01
C PRO A 109 -11.93 -19.19 -15.35
N PHE A 110 -11.02 -19.84 -16.07
CA PHE A 110 -9.68 -20.13 -15.57
C PHE A 110 -8.91 -18.87 -15.14
N ALA A 111 -8.96 -17.79 -15.92
CA ALA A 111 -8.28 -16.53 -15.61
C ALA A 111 -8.73 -15.95 -14.26
N GLU A 112 -10.02 -16.08 -13.93
CA GLU A 112 -10.56 -15.60 -12.65
C GLU A 112 -10.01 -16.41 -11.47
N VAL A 113 -9.97 -17.73 -11.62
CA VAL A 113 -9.45 -18.65 -10.59
C VAL A 113 -7.97 -18.37 -10.32
N ILE A 114 -7.18 -18.15 -11.38
CA ILE A 114 -5.76 -17.81 -11.27
C ILE A 114 -5.56 -16.46 -10.58
N ALA A 115 -6.26 -15.41 -11.02
CA ALA A 115 -6.13 -14.09 -10.42
C ALA A 115 -6.43 -14.14 -8.91
N MET A 116 -7.49 -14.84 -8.49
CA MET A 116 -7.79 -15.04 -7.07
C MET A 116 -6.72 -15.88 -6.37
N ALA A 117 -6.31 -17.02 -6.94
CA ALA A 117 -5.31 -17.91 -6.31
C ALA A 117 -3.99 -17.20 -6.02
N TYR A 118 -3.51 -16.36 -6.94
CA TYR A 118 -2.24 -15.65 -6.79
C TYR A 118 -2.36 -14.36 -5.97
N CYS A 119 -3.45 -13.59 -6.11
CA CYS A 119 -3.61 -12.34 -5.37
C CYS A 119 -4.05 -12.55 -3.93
N ASP A 120 -4.96 -13.50 -3.67
CA ASP A 120 -5.48 -13.85 -2.33
C ASP A 120 -4.73 -15.02 -1.69
N MET A 121 -3.58 -15.40 -2.24
CA MET A 121 -2.75 -16.48 -1.73
C MET A 121 -2.61 -16.37 -0.20
N PRO A 122 -2.81 -17.48 0.54
CA PRO A 122 -2.48 -17.53 1.96
C PRO A 122 -0.98 -17.33 2.19
N VAL A 123 -0.61 -16.90 3.39
CA VAL A 123 0.80 -16.77 3.76
C VAL A 123 1.53 -18.12 3.60
N PRO A 124 2.84 -18.15 3.29
CA PRO A 124 3.61 -19.36 3.04
C PRO A 124 3.30 -20.51 4.01
N SER A 125 3.31 -20.27 5.32
CA SER A 125 3.06 -21.30 6.33
C SER A 125 1.65 -21.92 6.29
N MET A 126 0.69 -21.25 5.64
CA MET A 126 -0.68 -21.73 5.43
C MET A 126 -0.90 -22.46 4.09
N LEU A 127 0.05 -22.41 3.15
CA LEU A 127 -0.10 -23.03 1.83
C LEU A 127 -0.40 -24.54 1.88
N PRO A 128 0.18 -25.34 2.79
CA PRO A 128 -0.18 -26.76 2.93
C PRO A 128 -1.66 -26.95 3.32
N LEU A 129 -2.17 -26.12 4.24
CA LEU A 129 -3.56 -26.17 4.68
C LEU A 129 -4.53 -25.73 3.58
N PHE A 130 -4.09 -24.78 2.75
CA PHE A 130 -4.83 -24.38 1.56
C PHE A 130 -4.95 -25.54 0.57
N PHE A 131 -3.84 -26.23 0.29
CA PHE A 131 -3.82 -27.41 -0.57
C PHE A 131 -4.70 -28.53 -0.04
N ASP A 132 -4.56 -28.91 1.23
CA ASP A 132 -5.40 -29.90 1.89
C ASP A 132 -6.90 -29.56 1.79
N GLY A 133 -7.23 -28.27 1.91
CA GLY A 133 -8.60 -27.81 1.74
C GLY A 133 -9.12 -27.98 0.32
N LEU A 134 -8.31 -27.72 -0.71
CA LEU A 134 -8.69 -27.97 -2.12
C LEU A 134 -8.89 -29.48 -2.36
N GLU A 135 -8.01 -30.32 -1.81
CA GLU A 135 -8.11 -31.78 -1.90
C GLU A 135 -9.43 -32.31 -1.30
N ARG A 136 -9.85 -31.76 -0.15
CA ARG A 136 -11.13 -32.13 0.49
C ARG A 136 -12.37 -31.71 -0.34
N ARG A 137 -12.22 -30.79 -1.29
CA ARG A 137 -13.30 -30.33 -2.19
C ARG A 137 -13.39 -31.14 -3.49
N LYS A 138 -12.50 -32.12 -3.70
CA LYS A 138 -12.62 -33.09 -4.80
C LYS A 138 -13.95 -33.85 -4.74
N PRO A 139 -14.66 -34.10 -5.86
CA PRO A 139 -15.86 -34.93 -5.86
C PRO A 139 -15.67 -36.27 -5.15
N GLU A 140 -14.49 -36.89 -5.28
CA GLU A 140 -14.13 -38.17 -4.67
C GLU A 140 -13.98 -38.12 -3.15
N SER A 141 -13.70 -36.94 -2.57
CA SER A 141 -13.52 -36.83 -1.12
C SER A 141 -14.83 -37.07 -0.37
N THR A 142 -14.81 -37.98 0.60
CA THR A 142 -15.94 -38.21 1.50
C THR A 142 -16.03 -37.13 2.58
N ASN A 143 -14.91 -36.55 2.97
CA ASN A 143 -14.84 -35.50 3.98
C ASN A 143 -15.15 -34.12 3.36
N ARG A 144 -16.20 -33.47 3.88
CA ARG A 144 -16.73 -32.17 3.45
C ARG A 144 -16.60 -31.08 4.51
N THR A 145 -15.71 -31.30 5.47
CA THR A 145 -15.36 -30.30 6.48
C THR A 145 -13.85 -30.04 6.52
N GLN A 146 -13.50 -28.82 6.90
CA GLN A 146 -12.15 -28.42 7.27
C GLN A 146 -12.24 -27.56 8.52
N MET A 147 -11.47 -27.87 9.56
CA MET A 147 -11.40 -27.03 10.76
C MET A 147 -9.99 -26.50 10.97
N MET A 148 -9.88 -25.19 11.22
CA MET A 148 -8.61 -24.50 11.42
C MET A 148 -8.61 -23.75 12.76
N ILE A 149 -7.57 -23.93 13.55
CA ILE A 149 -7.38 -23.23 14.83
C ILE A 149 -6.10 -22.40 14.76
N GLY A 150 -6.12 -21.17 15.25
CA GLY A 150 -4.94 -20.30 15.26
C GLY A 150 -5.27 -18.94 15.86
N ASP A 151 -4.33 -18.02 15.87
CA ASP A 151 -4.53 -16.73 16.53
C ASP A 151 -5.56 -15.84 15.80
N PRO A 152 -6.19 -14.89 16.51
CA PRO A 152 -7.03 -13.88 15.87
C PRO A 152 -6.28 -13.19 14.73
N GLY A 153 -6.96 -12.93 13.62
CA GLY A 153 -6.34 -12.23 12.49
C GLY A 153 -5.37 -13.06 11.63
N ALA A 154 -5.08 -14.32 11.97
CA ALA A 154 -4.22 -15.23 11.20
C ALA A 154 -4.76 -15.62 9.79
N GLY A 155 -5.86 -15.03 9.33
CA GLY A 155 -6.39 -15.28 7.97
C GLY A 155 -7.22 -16.55 7.79
N LYS A 156 -7.63 -17.22 8.87
CA LYS A 156 -8.44 -18.47 8.85
C LYS A 156 -9.70 -18.36 8.00
N SER A 157 -10.60 -17.44 8.38
CA SER A 157 -11.91 -17.25 7.76
C SER A 157 -11.76 -16.74 6.32
N PHE A 158 -10.74 -15.92 6.09
CA PHE A 158 -10.37 -15.44 4.76
C PHE A 158 -9.96 -16.58 3.83
N MET A 159 -9.10 -17.51 4.28
CA MET A 159 -8.69 -18.66 3.48
C MET A 159 -9.86 -19.60 3.19
N GLY A 160 -10.71 -19.87 4.19
CA GLY A 160 -11.93 -20.67 4.00
C GLY A 160 -12.87 -20.06 2.96
N ALA A 161 -13.15 -18.76 3.07
CA ALA A 161 -13.98 -18.04 2.12
C ALA A 161 -13.32 -17.96 0.72
N MET A 162 -12.00 -17.77 0.63
CA MET A 162 -11.25 -17.76 -0.63
C MET A 162 -11.45 -19.06 -1.42
N GLN A 163 -11.32 -20.22 -0.76
CA GLN A 163 -11.51 -21.52 -1.40
C GLN A 163 -12.92 -21.66 -2.02
N GLY A 164 -13.96 -21.15 -1.35
CA GLY A 164 -15.32 -21.10 -1.91
C GLY A 164 -15.48 -20.08 -3.04
N ARG A 165 -14.93 -18.86 -2.88
CA ARG A 165 -14.97 -17.79 -3.91
C ARG A 165 -14.28 -18.21 -5.20
N MET A 166 -13.22 -19.00 -5.13
CA MET A 166 -12.55 -19.56 -6.30
C MET A 166 -13.43 -20.51 -7.11
N ARG A 167 -14.45 -21.10 -6.49
CA ARG A 167 -15.31 -22.13 -7.11
C ARG A 167 -16.61 -21.55 -7.65
N SER A 168 -17.22 -20.63 -6.91
CA SER A 168 -18.53 -20.07 -7.23
C SER A 168 -18.51 -18.54 -7.37
N LYS A 169 -19.41 -18.03 -8.21
CA LYS A 169 -19.72 -16.60 -8.28
C LYS A 169 -20.61 -16.13 -7.12
N GLN A 170 -21.27 -17.05 -6.44
CA GLN A 170 -22.08 -16.73 -5.27
C GLN A 170 -21.19 -16.36 -4.07
N PRO A 171 -21.60 -15.37 -3.26
CA PRO A 171 -20.87 -15.02 -2.05
C PRO A 171 -20.86 -16.21 -1.09
N VAL A 172 -19.73 -16.40 -0.41
CA VAL A 172 -19.59 -17.38 0.67
C VAL A 172 -20.13 -16.74 1.95
N GLU A 173 -21.10 -17.40 2.59
CA GLU A 173 -21.66 -16.93 3.84
C GLU A 173 -20.71 -17.26 4.99
N VAL A 174 -20.32 -16.24 5.77
CA VAL A 174 -19.53 -16.38 6.99
C VAL A 174 -20.46 -16.18 8.17
N PHE A 175 -20.74 -17.24 8.91
CA PHE A 175 -21.59 -17.23 10.08
C PHE A 175 -20.74 -17.19 11.35
N ASP A 176 -20.83 -16.10 12.11
CA ASP A 176 -20.20 -15.97 13.41
C ASP A 176 -20.92 -16.85 14.46
N CYS A 177 -20.22 -17.83 15.01
CA CYS A 177 -20.69 -18.75 16.04
C CYS A 177 -20.49 -18.22 17.47
N GLY A 178 -19.78 -17.12 17.67
CA GLY A 178 -19.46 -16.55 18.98
C GLY A 178 -20.71 -16.33 19.84
N GLY A 179 -20.77 -16.97 21.01
CA GLY A 179 -21.89 -16.87 21.94
C GLY A 179 -23.24 -17.42 21.44
N LYS A 180 -23.31 -18.02 20.24
CA LYS A 180 -24.56 -18.55 19.67
C LYS A 180 -24.85 -19.99 20.10
N ASN A 181 -26.12 -20.37 20.00
CA ASN A 181 -26.54 -21.76 20.18
C ASN A 181 -26.36 -22.51 18.86
N MET A 182 -25.50 -23.52 18.82
CA MET A 182 -25.15 -24.21 17.57
C MET A 182 -26.31 -24.99 16.93
N ASN A 183 -27.42 -25.22 17.64
CA ASN A 183 -28.64 -25.76 17.02
C ASN A 183 -29.26 -24.80 16.00
N GLU A 184 -28.99 -23.49 16.10
CA GLU A 184 -29.45 -22.48 15.14
C GLU A 184 -28.90 -22.72 13.74
N LEU A 185 -27.75 -23.41 13.63
CA LEU A 185 -27.19 -23.82 12.33
C LEU A 185 -28.14 -24.76 11.57
N LEU A 186 -28.93 -25.57 12.29
CA LEU A 186 -29.89 -26.51 11.71
C LEU A 186 -31.28 -25.90 11.60
N PHE A 187 -31.76 -25.28 12.67
CA PHE A 187 -33.09 -24.71 12.72
C PHE A 187 -33.06 -23.38 13.47
N GLU A 188 -33.54 -22.33 12.80
CA GLU A 188 -33.64 -20.99 13.39
C GLU A 188 -35.09 -20.57 13.50
N MET A 189 -35.37 -19.63 14.39
CA MET A 189 -36.68 -18.99 14.50
C MET A 189 -36.63 -17.67 13.76
N VAL A 190 -37.57 -17.47 12.83
CA VAL A 190 -37.70 -16.23 12.06
C VAL A 190 -39.12 -15.70 12.17
N LEU A 191 -39.27 -14.38 12.10
CA LEU A 191 -40.56 -13.73 12.13
C LEU A 191 -41.30 -13.99 10.81
N ASP A 192 -42.48 -14.60 10.91
CA ASP A 192 -43.38 -14.77 9.76
C ASP A 192 -44.52 -13.77 9.84
N PHE A 193 -44.32 -12.63 9.16
CA PHE A 193 -45.32 -11.56 9.10
C PHE A 193 -46.61 -11.94 8.33
N GLY A 194 -46.76 -13.17 7.82
CA GLY A 194 -47.89 -13.53 6.94
C GLY A 194 -48.56 -14.90 7.17
N ALA A 195 -48.09 -15.76 8.07
CA ALA A 195 -48.73 -17.06 8.33
C ALA A 195 -49.48 -17.11 9.67
N GLY A 196 -50.71 -17.64 9.65
CA GLY A 196 -51.53 -17.90 10.84
C GLY A 196 -52.31 -16.69 11.39
N ASP A 197 -53.00 -16.88 12.53
CA ASP A 197 -53.69 -15.84 13.32
C ASP A 197 -52.68 -15.01 14.16
N ALA A 198 -51.57 -14.61 13.55
CA ALA A 198 -50.44 -13.94 14.21
C ALA A 198 -50.72 -12.45 14.54
N MET A 199 -49.87 -11.85 15.39
CA MET A 199 -49.90 -10.43 15.81
C MET A 199 -50.16 -9.42 14.67
N PRO A 200 -49.52 -9.50 13.48
CA PRO A 200 -49.81 -8.58 12.37
C PRO A 200 -51.29 -8.56 11.95
N LYS A 201 -51.94 -9.74 11.88
CA LYS A 201 -53.39 -9.82 11.61
C LYS A 201 -54.24 -9.33 12.76
N ALA A 202 -53.81 -9.55 14.01
CA ALA A 202 -54.51 -9.02 15.18
C ALA A 202 -54.46 -7.49 15.22
N VAL A 203 -53.30 -6.91 14.86
CA VAL A 203 -53.10 -5.47 14.68
C VAL A 203 -53.97 -4.96 13.53
N ASP A 204 -53.95 -5.59 12.35
CA ASP A 204 -54.80 -5.18 11.22
C ASP A 204 -56.29 -5.22 11.56
N LYS A 205 -56.74 -6.26 12.27
CA LYS A 205 -58.15 -6.40 12.68
C LYS A 205 -58.55 -5.31 13.68
N ARG A 206 -57.70 -4.99 14.65
CA ARG A 206 -57.94 -3.91 15.63
C ARG A 206 -57.82 -2.52 14.98
N LEU A 207 -56.92 -2.36 14.00
CA LEU A 207 -56.77 -1.15 13.21
C LEU A 207 -58.02 -0.88 12.37
N GLN A 208 -58.52 -1.89 11.64
CA GLN A 208 -59.76 -1.81 10.86
C GLN A 208 -60.99 -1.57 11.75
N ALA A 209 -61.01 -2.14 12.96
CA ALA A 209 -62.08 -1.93 13.93
C ALA A 209 -61.97 -0.59 14.68
N GLY A 210 -60.86 0.14 14.56
CA GLY A 210 -60.60 1.38 15.29
C GLY A 210 -60.43 1.21 16.80
N THR A 211 -60.00 0.02 17.26
CA THR A 211 -59.94 -0.34 18.68
C THR A 211 -58.51 -0.38 19.25
N LEU A 212 -57.49 0.05 18.49
CA LEU A 212 -56.12 0.14 18.99
C LEU A 212 -55.95 1.32 19.95
N GLU A 213 -55.13 1.15 20.98
CA GLU A 213 -54.78 2.24 21.88
C GLU A 213 -53.97 3.33 21.17
N ALA A 214 -54.12 4.58 21.61
CA ALA A 214 -53.44 5.73 21.03
C ALA A 214 -51.90 5.58 21.06
N LEU A 215 -51.36 4.95 22.11
CA LEU A 215 -49.93 4.64 22.22
C LEU A 215 -49.48 3.60 21.20
N SER A 216 -50.29 2.57 20.95
CA SER A 216 -50.03 1.56 19.92
C SER A 216 -50.03 2.17 18.53
N LEU A 217 -50.98 3.06 18.23
CA LEU A 217 -51.02 3.80 16.97
C LEU A 217 -49.78 4.70 16.80
N ALA A 218 -49.37 5.43 17.84
CA ALA A 218 -48.18 6.27 17.80
C ALA A 218 -46.89 5.46 17.54
N LYS A 219 -46.81 4.24 18.07
CA LYS A 219 -45.70 3.30 17.83
C LYS A 219 -45.73 2.73 16.42
N LEU A 220 -46.90 2.33 15.91
CA LEU A 220 -47.04 1.81 14.54
C LEU A 220 -46.72 2.88 13.47
N LYS A 221 -46.90 4.17 13.76
CA LYS A 221 -46.49 5.28 12.86
C LYS A 221 -44.97 5.39 12.68
N GLN A 222 -44.17 4.71 13.52
CA GLN A 222 -42.71 4.70 13.45
C GLN A 222 -42.18 3.58 12.54
N LEU A 223 -43.06 2.72 12.00
CA LEU A 223 -42.67 1.78 10.95
C LEU A 223 -42.22 2.55 9.69
N PRO A 224 -41.37 1.96 8.84
CA PRO A 224 -40.95 2.56 7.57
C PRO A 224 -42.13 3.09 6.76
N SER A 225 -41.98 4.27 6.17
CA SER A 225 -43.04 4.93 5.38
C SER A 225 -43.55 4.08 4.22
N GLU A 226 -42.70 3.22 3.68
CA GLU A 226 -42.96 2.28 2.60
C GLU A 226 -43.85 1.12 3.05
N ALA A 227 -43.88 0.82 4.36
CA ALA A 227 -44.70 -0.22 4.96
C ALA A 227 -46.06 0.29 5.45
N VAL A 228 -46.29 1.62 5.50
CA VAL A 228 -47.50 2.20 6.12
C VAL A 228 -48.20 3.16 5.17
N THR A 229 -49.50 2.95 4.96
CA THR A 229 -50.33 3.91 4.23
C THR A 229 -51.16 4.75 5.20
N PHE A 230 -51.28 6.04 4.91
CA PHE A 230 -52.03 7.00 5.72
C PHE A 230 -53.32 7.43 5.02
N ASP A 231 -54.33 7.79 5.81
CA ASP A 231 -55.55 8.46 5.32
C ASP A 231 -55.36 9.98 5.24
N GLU A 232 -56.40 10.70 4.79
CA GLU A 232 -56.40 12.17 4.64
C GLU A 232 -56.21 12.93 5.97
N ASN A 233 -56.41 12.26 7.11
CA ASN A 233 -56.25 12.80 8.46
C ASN A 233 -54.92 12.37 9.12
N ASN A 234 -53.98 11.82 8.34
CA ASN A 234 -52.69 11.32 8.80
C ASN A 234 -52.79 10.17 9.84
N ASN A 235 -53.85 9.38 9.78
CA ASN A 235 -54.00 8.13 10.53
C ASN A 235 -53.60 6.94 9.68
N ILE A 236 -53.16 5.86 10.33
CA ILE A 236 -52.75 4.64 9.64
C ILE A 236 -54.00 4.00 9.01
N LYS A 237 -54.00 3.86 7.68
CA LYS A 237 -55.05 3.22 6.89
C LYS A 237 -54.81 1.72 6.76
N SER A 238 -53.58 1.31 6.43
CA SER A 238 -53.17 -0.09 6.39
C SER A 238 -51.66 -0.22 6.50
N ILE A 239 -51.20 -1.40 6.92
CA ILE A 239 -49.78 -1.75 7.00
C ILE A 239 -49.49 -2.86 5.99
N ASP A 240 -48.50 -2.67 5.14
CA ASP A 240 -48.01 -3.69 4.21
C ASP A 240 -46.96 -4.58 4.89
N TRP A 241 -47.45 -5.66 5.49
CA TRP A 241 -46.59 -6.66 6.12
C TRP A 241 -45.72 -7.45 5.13
N THR A 242 -46.01 -7.41 3.83
CA THR A 242 -45.21 -8.10 2.81
C THR A 242 -43.92 -7.36 2.47
N PHE A 243 -43.86 -6.04 2.70
CA PHE A 243 -42.64 -5.24 2.62
C PHE A 243 -41.51 -5.85 3.47
N PHE A 244 -41.81 -6.28 4.69
CA PHE A 244 -40.82 -6.88 5.60
C PHE A 244 -40.35 -8.28 5.19
N LYS A 245 -40.96 -8.92 4.19
CA LYS A 245 -40.55 -10.24 3.69
C LYS A 245 -39.50 -10.19 2.57
N GLY A 246 -39.29 -9.04 1.93
CA GLY A 246 -38.35 -8.93 0.81
C GLY A 246 -37.99 -7.53 0.32
N GLY A 247 -38.65 -6.49 0.85
CA GLY A 247 -38.35 -5.08 0.53
C GLY A 247 -37.60 -4.32 1.62
N ALA A 248 -37.61 -4.80 2.86
CA ALA A 248 -36.99 -4.13 4.01
C ALA A 248 -35.51 -4.50 4.23
N LYS A 249 -34.73 -3.54 4.75
CA LYS A 249 -33.36 -3.77 5.26
C LYS A 249 -33.38 -4.49 6.62
N PRO A 250 -32.30 -5.18 7.03
CA PRO A 250 -32.24 -5.86 8.33
C PRO A 250 -32.63 -4.97 9.52
N ASP A 251 -32.13 -3.74 9.56
CA ASP A 251 -32.38 -2.77 10.64
C ASP A 251 -33.86 -2.35 10.72
N GLU A 252 -34.53 -2.29 9.57
CA GLU A 252 -35.96 -1.96 9.46
C GLU A 252 -36.83 -3.12 9.97
N VAL A 253 -36.40 -4.37 9.75
CA VAL A 253 -37.06 -5.57 10.29
C VAL A 253 -36.89 -5.65 11.81
N GLU A 254 -35.70 -5.35 12.34
CA GLU A 254 -35.47 -5.27 13.79
C GLU A 254 -36.30 -4.16 14.45
N THR A 255 -36.37 -3.00 13.81
CA THR A 255 -37.19 -1.87 14.28
C THR A 255 -38.67 -2.24 14.30
N ALA A 256 -39.17 -2.86 13.24
CA ALA A 256 -40.55 -3.35 13.18
C ALA A 256 -40.84 -4.39 14.27
N PHE A 257 -39.87 -5.26 14.59
CA PHE A 257 -39.99 -6.22 15.68
C PHE A 257 -40.10 -5.55 17.05
N ALA A 258 -39.23 -4.56 17.34
CA ALA A 258 -39.29 -3.81 18.60
C ALA A 258 -40.64 -3.10 18.77
N ILE A 259 -41.13 -2.47 17.70
CA ILE A 259 -42.44 -1.81 17.68
C ILE A 259 -43.57 -2.81 17.92
N LEU A 260 -43.56 -3.98 17.26
CA LEU A 260 -44.59 -5.00 17.43
C LEU A 260 -44.58 -5.60 18.84
N LYS A 261 -43.41 -5.74 19.46
CA LYS A 261 -43.28 -6.20 20.84
C LYS A 261 -43.88 -5.19 21.82
N ASP A 262 -43.60 -3.90 21.63
CA ASP A 262 -44.18 -2.82 22.43
C ASP A 262 -45.71 -2.77 22.26
N VAL A 263 -46.19 -2.81 21.02
CA VAL A 263 -47.62 -2.85 20.70
C VAL A 263 -48.28 -4.08 21.31
N SER A 264 -47.65 -5.25 21.23
CA SER A 264 -48.15 -6.48 21.87
C SER A 264 -48.36 -6.32 23.37
N HIS A 265 -47.45 -5.60 24.05
CA HIS A 265 -47.52 -5.38 25.49
C HIS A 265 -48.59 -4.36 25.87
N ILE A 266 -48.68 -3.25 25.12
CA ILE A 266 -49.70 -2.21 25.30
C ILE A 266 -51.10 -2.81 25.10
N GLU A 267 -51.27 -3.57 24.02
CA GLU A 267 -52.56 -4.15 23.62
C GLU A 267 -52.97 -5.40 24.43
N GLY A 268 -52.12 -5.84 25.36
CA GLY A 268 -52.31 -7.04 26.18
C GLY A 268 -52.37 -8.35 25.36
N LEU A 269 -51.79 -8.34 24.16
CA LEU A 269 -51.79 -9.47 23.23
C LEU A 269 -50.73 -10.51 23.63
N ASP A 270 -49.76 -10.15 24.46
CA ASP A 270 -48.71 -11.01 25.03
C ASP A 270 -49.21 -12.08 26.02
N LYS A 271 -50.44 -11.93 26.56
CA LYS A 271 -51.04 -12.85 27.54
C LYS A 271 -51.78 -14.04 26.92
N ALA A 272 -51.91 -14.08 25.59
CA ALA A 272 -52.49 -15.23 24.89
C ALA A 272 -51.45 -16.35 24.78
N SER A 273 -51.71 -17.51 25.39
CA SER A 273 -50.86 -18.69 25.28
C SER A 273 -50.86 -19.22 23.83
N GLY A 274 -49.85 -18.83 23.07
CA GLY A 274 -49.64 -19.18 21.67
C GLY A 274 -48.51 -18.33 21.08
N ASN A 275 -48.06 -18.70 19.87
CA ASN A 275 -47.03 -18.00 19.09
C ASN A 275 -47.49 -16.59 18.69
N THR A 276 -47.51 -15.68 19.65
CA THR A 276 -48.12 -14.36 19.59
C THR A 276 -47.41 -13.51 18.53
N LEU A 277 -46.09 -13.45 18.55
CA LEU A 277 -45.29 -12.66 17.59
C LEU A 277 -45.25 -13.21 16.16
N GLY A 278 -45.83 -14.40 15.89
CA GLY A 278 -45.76 -15.02 14.56
C GLY A 278 -44.38 -15.60 14.21
N MET A 279 -43.62 -16.08 15.20
CA MET A 279 -42.30 -16.68 14.96
C MET A 279 -42.46 -18.06 14.35
N ASN A 280 -41.93 -18.30 13.16
CA ASN A 280 -41.93 -19.60 12.52
C ASN A 280 -40.52 -20.21 12.55
N SER A 281 -40.45 -21.53 12.72
CA SER A 281 -39.17 -22.21 12.58
C SER A 281 -38.87 -22.44 11.10
N GLN A 282 -37.62 -22.21 10.69
CA GLN A 282 -37.13 -22.49 9.36
C GLN A 282 -35.78 -23.21 9.39
N TYR A 283 -35.31 -23.67 8.23
CA TYR A 283 -33.98 -24.25 8.10
C TYR A 283 -32.91 -23.20 8.35
N GLY A 284 -32.01 -23.51 9.28
CA GLY A 284 -30.82 -22.72 9.58
C GLY A 284 -29.79 -22.77 8.44
N PRO A 285 -28.72 -21.97 8.55
CA PRO A 285 -27.73 -21.79 7.48
C PRO A 285 -27.11 -23.10 6.97
N LEU A 286 -26.76 -24.05 7.85
CA LEU A 286 -26.10 -25.30 7.43
C LEU A 286 -27.00 -26.17 6.54
N ILE A 287 -28.29 -26.24 6.84
CA ILE A 287 -29.25 -26.97 5.99
C ILE A 287 -29.48 -26.22 4.67
N ARG A 288 -29.62 -24.89 4.70
CA ARG A 288 -29.78 -24.09 3.48
C ARG A 288 -28.59 -24.26 2.55
N TRP A 289 -27.36 -24.17 3.06
CA TRP A 289 -26.14 -24.40 2.28
C TRP A 289 -26.13 -25.78 1.64
N PHE A 290 -26.56 -26.82 2.36
CA PHE A 290 -26.66 -28.17 1.81
C PHE A 290 -27.68 -28.28 0.68
N ILE A 291 -28.89 -27.73 0.86
CA ILE A 291 -29.96 -27.76 -0.14
C ILE A 291 -29.55 -27.00 -1.42
N GLU A 292 -28.88 -25.87 -1.26
CA GLU A 292 -28.52 -24.97 -2.36
C GLU A 292 -27.18 -25.34 -3.03
N GLY A 293 -26.41 -26.25 -2.42
CA GLY A 293 -25.10 -26.68 -2.88
C GLY A 293 -24.02 -25.61 -2.71
N ARG A 294 -24.11 -24.82 -1.64
CA ARG A 294 -23.23 -23.68 -1.38
C ARG A 294 -22.20 -24.00 -0.30
N GLU A 295 -21.10 -23.27 -0.36
CA GLU A 295 -20.04 -23.33 0.63
C GLU A 295 -20.30 -22.28 1.73
N GLY A 296 -20.01 -22.63 2.97
CA GLY A 296 -20.17 -21.74 4.12
C GLY A 296 -19.01 -21.84 5.11
N VAL A 297 -18.78 -20.75 5.84
CA VAL A 297 -17.74 -20.66 6.88
C VAL A 297 -18.43 -20.45 8.23
N LEU A 298 -18.12 -21.30 9.20
CA LEU A 298 -18.51 -21.19 10.60
C LEU A 298 -17.34 -20.58 11.37
N ASP A 299 -17.40 -19.26 11.59
CA ASP A 299 -16.34 -18.53 12.28
C ASP A 299 -16.49 -18.59 13.80
N GLU A 300 -15.38 -18.52 14.53
CA GLU A 300 -15.34 -18.59 15.99
C GLU A 300 -16.11 -19.79 16.59
N TYR A 301 -16.05 -20.96 15.94
CA TYR A 301 -16.82 -22.15 16.31
C TYR A 301 -16.59 -22.58 17.77
N ASN A 302 -15.36 -22.45 18.25
CA ASN A 302 -15.00 -22.78 19.64
C ASN A 302 -15.27 -21.65 20.65
N LYS A 303 -15.94 -20.57 20.25
CA LYS A 303 -16.54 -19.56 21.14
C LYS A 303 -18.06 -19.67 21.23
N SER A 304 -18.65 -20.71 20.64
CA SER A 304 -20.08 -21.00 20.78
C SER A 304 -20.46 -21.35 22.22
N LYS A 305 -21.75 -21.27 22.56
CA LYS A 305 -22.25 -21.73 23.87
C LYS A 305 -21.85 -23.18 24.14
N GLU A 306 -21.29 -23.42 25.32
CA GLU A 306 -20.84 -24.75 25.73
C GLU A 306 -21.97 -25.78 25.67
N GLY A 307 -21.68 -26.97 25.15
CA GLY A 307 -22.64 -28.06 25.00
C GLY A 307 -23.71 -27.88 23.91
N SER A 308 -23.80 -26.70 23.28
CA SER A 308 -24.80 -26.45 22.22
C SER A 308 -24.50 -27.19 20.90
N ASP A 309 -23.26 -27.64 20.71
CA ASP A 309 -22.80 -28.41 19.54
C ASP A 309 -23.07 -29.92 19.65
N ASN A 310 -23.62 -30.40 20.78
CA ASN A 310 -23.96 -31.81 20.95
C ASN A 310 -24.98 -32.30 19.92
N GLY A 311 -25.93 -31.45 19.51
CA GLY A 311 -26.90 -31.76 18.46
C GLY A 311 -26.27 -31.91 17.06
N LEU A 312 -25.05 -31.43 16.86
CA LEU A 312 -24.35 -31.47 15.57
C LEU A 312 -23.46 -32.70 15.39
N GLN A 313 -23.32 -33.54 16.41
CA GLN A 313 -22.40 -34.69 16.36
C GLN A 313 -22.67 -35.62 15.18
N THR A 314 -23.94 -36.00 14.97
CA THR A 314 -24.36 -36.86 13.86
C THR A 314 -24.23 -36.15 12.51
N VAL A 315 -24.38 -34.83 12.49
CA VAL A 315 -24.14 -34.01 11.29
C VAL A 315 -22.66 -34.00 10.93
N TRP A 316 -21.76 -33.86 11.91
CA TRP A 316 -20.32 -33.97 11.69
C TRP A 316 -19.90 -35.36 11.20
N GLN A 317 -20.52 -36.43 11.70
CA GLN A 317 -20.32 -37.79 11.17
C GLN A 317 -20.80 -37.94 9.72
N PHE A 318 -21.87 -37.24 9.34
CA PHE A 318 -22.31 -37.22 7.96
C PHE A 318 -21.33 -36.43 7.07
N LEU A 319 -20.90 -35.26 7.52
CA LEU A 319 -20.01 -34.39 6.74
C LEU A 319 -18.60 -34.93 6.61
N ASN A 320 -18.04 -35.58 7.63
CA ASN A 320 -16.72 -36.20 7.54
C ASN A 320 -16.72 -37.56 6.81
N GLY A 321 -17.91 -38.09 6.49
CA GLY A 321 -18.09 -39.32 5.71
C GLY A 321 -18.21 -40.61 6.52
N GLU A 322 -18.28 -40.55 7.85
CA GLU A 322 -18.56 -41.73 8.71
C GLU A 322 -19.95 -42.32 8.43
N THR A 323 -20.93 -41.50 8.05
CA THR A 323 -22.30 -41.94 7.73
C THR A 323 -22.81 -41.31 6.43
N ASN A 324 -23.69 -42.04 5.71
CA ASN A 324 -24.25 -41.58 4.43
C ASN A 324 -25.60 -40.86 4.58
N ILE A 325 -26.25 -40.97 5.74
CA ILE A 325 -27.57 -40.40 6.03
C ILE A 325 -27.57 -39.90 7.47
N CYS A 326 -28.07 -38.70 7.69
CA CYS A 326 -28.28 -38.13 9.01
C CYS A 326 -29.64 -37.42 9.04
N THR A 327 -30.50 -37.79 9.99
CA THR A 327 -31.75 -37.06 10.25
C THR A 327 -31.59 -36.23 11.51
N VAL A 328 -31.91 -34.95 11.41
CA VAL A 328 -31.97 -34.01 12.52
C VAL A 328 -33.40 -33.59 12.76
N GLU A 329 -33.87 -33.73 13.99
CA GLU A 329 -35.20 -33.31 14.42
C GLU A 329 -35.16 -31.83 14.83
N ASN A 330 -36.22 -31.09 14.52
CA ASN A 330 -36.35 -29.70 14.89
C ASN A 330 -36.77 -29.58 16.36
N PRO A 331 -35.89 -29.12 17.28
CA PRO A 331 -36.24 -29.02 18.70
C PRO A 331 -37.29 -27.93 18.98
N LEU A 332 -37.57 -27.04 18.03
CA LEU A 332 -38.48 -25.90 18.17
C LEU A 332 -39.95 -26.28 17.91
N LYS A 333 -40.22 -27.39 17.22
CA LYS A 333 -41.58 -27.76 16.78
C LYS A 333 -42.49 -28.27 17.89
N ASN A 334 -41.93 -28.74 19.01
CA ASN A 334 -42.70 -29.34 20.11
C ASN A 334 -43.09 -28.33 21.20
N LYS A 335 -42.67 -27.07 21.10
CA LYS A 335 -42.89 -26.05 22.16
C LYS A 335 -43.87 -24.96 21.75
N ASP A 336 -43.93 -24.61 20.47
CA ASP A 336 -44.77 -23.54 19.95
C ASP A 336 -45.47 -24.04 18.69
N LEU A 337 -46.76 -23.70 18.52
CA LEU A 337 -47.66 -24.02 17.37
C LEU A 337 -47.14 -23.49 16.01
N THR A 338 -45.88 -23.77 15.67
CA THR A 338 -45.14 -23.27 14.51
C THR A 338 -45.36 -24.19 13.31
N ASN A 339 -45.52 -23.60 12.11
CA ASN A 339 -45.75 -24.32 10.86
C ASN A 339 -44.44 -24.81 10.20
N GLY A 340 -43.31 -24.71 10.91
CA GLY A 340 -41.99 -25.02 10.40
C GLY A 340 -41.72 -26.51 10.15
N PRO A 341 -40.61 -26.82 9.44
CA PRO A 341 -40.23 -28.21 9.17
C PRO A 341 -39.99 -28.97 10.48
N SER A 342 -40.46 -30.22 10.57
CA SER A 342 -40.26 -31.09 11.75
C SER A 342 -38.86 -31.65 11.85
N SER A 343 -38.26 -31.91 10.70
CA SER A 343 -36.95 -32.53 10.63
C SER A 343 -36.35 -32.25 9.26
N PHE A 344 -35.07 -32.59 9.14
CA PHE A 344 -34.36 -32.60 7.87
C PHE A 344 -33.49 -33.84 7.81
N THR A 345 -33.44 -34.49 6.65
CA THR A 345 -32.57 -35.64 6.41
C THR A 345 -31.51 -35.28 5.40
N PHE A 346 -30.27 -35.19 5.86
CA PHE A 346 -29.10 -35.17 5.00
C PHE A 346 -28.89 -36.53 4.36
N ARG A 347 -28.68 -36.56 3.05
CA ARG A 347 -28.34 -37.78 2.31
C ARG A 347 -27.17 -37.54 1.37
N ARG A 348 -26.21 -38.46 1.36
CA ARG A 348 -25.02 -38.33 0.51
C ARG A 348 -25.38 -38.28 -0.98
N GLU A 349 -26.47 -38.95 -1.35
CA GLU A 349 -27.00 -38.99 -2.71
C GLU A 349 -27.56 -37.66 -3.23
N ASP A 350 -27.85 -36.72 -2.33
CA ASP A 350 -28.36 -35.37 -2.64
C ASP A 350 -27.29 -34.30 -2.56
N MET A 351 -26.11 -34.64 -2.03
CA MET A 351 -25.02 -33.70 -1.86
C MET A 351 -24.49 -33.22 -3.22
N GLN A 352 -24.50 -31.91 -3.41
CA GLN A 352 -24.01 -31.23 -4.60
C GLN A 352 -22.52 -30.92 -4.49
N ALA A 353 -21.83 -30.82 -5.62
CA ALA A 353 -20.39 -30.60 -5.67
C ALA A 353 -19.96 -29.31 -4.96
N GLY A 354 -20.76 -28.25 -5.05
CA GLY A 354 -20.47 -26.95 -4.45
C GLY A 354 -20.46 -26.96 -2.91
N PHE A 355 -21.18 -27.88 -2.27
CA PHE A 355 -21.36 -27.88 -0.82
C PHE A 355 -20.08 -28.27 -0.06
N PHE A 356 -19.67 -27.41 0.88
CA PHE A 356 -18.55 -27.64 1.79
C PHE A 356 -18.69 -26.74 3.03
N VAL A 357 -18.16 -27.17 4.18
CA VAL A 357 -18.21 -26.39 5.43
C VAL A 357 -16.81 -26.20 5.99
N THR A 358 -16.38 -24.94 6.09
CA THR A 358 -15.13 -24.59 6.78
C THR A 358 -15.47 -24.09 8.18
N LEU A 359 -14.75 -24.57 9.19
CA LEU A 359 -14.86 -24.12 10.57
C LEU A 359 -13.56 -23.45 10.99
N THR A 360 -13.65 -22.36 11.73
CA THR A 360 -12.49 -21.66 12.28
C THR A 360 -12.65 -21.50 13.79
N GLY A 361 -11.53 -21.52 14.51
CA GLY A 361 -11.49 -21.31 15.94
C GLY A 361 -10.21 -20.62 16.38
N ASN A 362 -10.20 -20.12 17.61
CA ASN A 362 -9.01 -19.50 18.21
C ASN A 362 -8.30 -20.47 19.16
N LYS A 363 -7.00 -20.25 19.42
CA LYS A 363 -6.29 -21.04 20.44
C LYS A 363 -6.97 -20.80 21.80
N THR A 364 -6.95 -21.80 22.69
CA THR A 364 -7.65 -21.74 24.00
C THR A 364 -7.13 -20.64 24.92
N GLU A 365 -5.94 -20.11 24.67
CA GLU A 365 -5.31 -19.00 25.39
C GLU A 365 -5.94 -17.62 25.07
N ASP A 366 -6.79 -17.52 24.04
CA ASP A 366 -7.42 -16.27 23.56
C ASP A 366 -8.55 -15.74 24.49
N GLY A 367 -8.77 -16.35 25.65
CA GLY A 367 -9.62 -15.79 26.73
C GLY A 367 -10.70 -16.73 27.29
N LEU A 368 -11.38 -16.25 28.33
CA LEU A 368 -12.37 -17.01 29.12
C LEU A 368 -13.59 -17.52 28.31
N THR A 369 -13.86 -16.95 27.14
CA THR A 369 -14.99 -17.31 26.27
C THR A 369 -14.63 -18.38 25.23
N THR A 370 -13.35 -18.67 25.04
CA THR A 370 -12.90 -19.73 24.13
C THR A 370 -12.93 -21.06 24.86
N ARG A 371 -13.83 -21.95 24.46
CA ARG A 371 -13.95 -23.28 25.07
C ARG A 371 -13.09 -24.32 24.34
N SER A 372 -12.61 -25.29 25.08
CA SER A 372 -12.09 -26.53 24.50
C SER A 372 -13.24 -27.29 23.84
N LEU A 373 -13.01 -27.85 22.64
CA LEU A 373 -14.01 -28.70 22.00
C LEU A 373 -14.11 -30.04 22.74
N ASN A 374 -15.27 -30.68 22.67
CA ASN A 374 -15.41 -32.04 23.18
C ASN A 374 -14.49 -33.00 22.40
N LYS A 375 -13.90 -34.00 23.07
CA LYS A 375 -12.98 -34.98 22.44
C LYS A 375 -13.56 -35.63 21.17
N SER A 376 -14.87 -35.90 21.18
CA SER A 376 -15.59 -36.42 20.01
C SER A 376 -15.62 -35.45 18.83
N VAL A 377 -15.77 -34.15 19.08
CA VAL A 377 -15.73 -33.10 18.06
C VAL A 377 -14.31 -32.94 17.52
N TYR A 378 -13.29 -32.94 18.40
CA TYR A 378 -11.89 -32.92 17.99
C TYR A 378 -11.56 -34.09 17.06
N SER A 379 -11.98 -35.30 17.40
CA SER A 379 -11.73 -36.49 16.58
C SER A 379 -12.43 -36.41 15.22
N ARG A 380 -13.65 -35.85 15.16
CA ARG A 380 -14.46 -35.82 13.93
C ARG A 380 -14.04 -34.71 12.97
N LEU A 381 -13.71 -33.54 13.51
CA LEU A 381 -13.33 -32.37 12.71
C LEU A 381 -11.83 -32.34 12.42
N SER A 382 -11.01 -33.02 13.22
CA SER A 382 -9.54 -33.05 13.12
C SER A 382 -8.94 -31.66 12.88
N PRO A 383 -9.08 -30.73 13.85
CA PRO A 383 -8.63 -29.35 13.68
C PRO A 383 -7.15 -29.27 13.36
N GLN A 384 -6.81 -28.48 12.34
CA GLN A 384 -5.44 -28.17 11.99
C GLN A 384 -5.03 -26.88 12.69
N THR A 385 -4.03 -26.94 13.55
CA THR A 385 -3.48 -25.76 14.23
C THR A 385 -2.51 -25.04 13.32
N LEU A 386 -2.71 -23.73 13.17
CA LEU A 386 -1.83 -22.84 12.42
C LEU A 386 -0.53 -22.61 13.20
N PRO A 387 0.62 -22.65 12.52
CA PRO A 387 1.88 -22.24 13.11
C PRO A 387 1.88 -20.73 13.37
N ASP A 388 2.81 -20.29 14.23
CA ASP A 388 3.03 -18.87 14.44
C ASP A 388 3.65 -18.24 13.17
N PRO A 389 3.32 -16.98 12.85
CA PRO A 389 3.80 -16.33 11.63
C PRO A 389 5.32 -16.21 11.58
N THR A 390 5.92 -16.64 10.46
CA THR A 390 7.34 -16.43 10.16
C THR A 390 7.60 -15.05 9.55
N GLU A 391 8.86 -14.59 9.49
CA GLU A 391 9.23 -13.35 8.77
C GLU A 391 8.74 -13.37 7.30
N ALA A 392 8.77 -14.53 6.65
CA ALA A 392 8.26 -14.69 5.28
C ALA A 392 6.73 -14.48 5.21
N ASP A 393 5.99 -14.89 6.23
CA ASP A 393 4.55 -14.67 6.34
C ASP A 393 4.24 -13.18 6.55
N TRP A 394 5.01 -12.49 7.40
CA TRP A 394 4.96 -11.03 7.57
C TRP A 394 5.20 -10.32 6.25
N GLN A 395 6.29 -10.65 5.55
CA GLN A 395 6.63 -10.03 4.28
C GLN A 395 5.55 -10.25 3.21
N HIS A 396 5.04 -11.48 3.11
CA HIS A 396 3.95 -11.84 2.21
C HIS A 396 2.73 -10.95 2.45
N ARG A 397 2.29 -10.85 3.70
CA ARG A 397 1.06 -10.14 4.05
C ARG A 397 1.20 -8.64 3.87
N ILE A 398 2.36 -8.07 4.22
CA ILE A 398 2.67 -6.65 3.98
C ILE A 398 2.61 -6.33 2.49
N CYS A 399 3.22 -7.14 1.61
CA CYS A 399 3.12 -6.96 0.16
C CYS A 399 1.66 -7.01 -0.34
N GLN A 400 0.92 -8.02 0.12
CA GLN A 400 -0.48 -8.22 -0.28
C GLN A 400 -1.37 -7.04 0.15
N MET A 401 -1.14 -6.45 1.33
CA MET A 401 -1.85 -5.25 1.79
C MET A 401 -1.46 -3.99 1.00
N MET A 402 -0.16 -3.80 0.73
CA MET A 402 0.33 -2.61 0.02
C MET A 402 -0.04 -2.61 -1.47
N CYS A 403 0.07 -3.76 -2.15
CA CYS A 403 -0.01 -3.86 -3.61
C CYS A 403 -1.21 -4.69 -4.12
N GLY A 404 -1.92 -5.39 -3.24
CA GLY A 404 -2.98 -6.33 -3.62
C GLY A 404 -2.49 -7.69 -4.14
N VAL A 405 -1.17 -7.91 -4.17
CA VAL A 405 -0.50 -9.15 -4.63
C VAL A 405 0.69 -9.45 -3.70
N PRO A 406 0.96 -10.71 -3.32
CA PRO A 406 2.10 -11.09 -2.49
C PRO A 406 3.41 -11.14 -3.30
N VAL A 407 3.87 -9.97 -3.75
CA VAL A 407 5.05 -9.81 -4.62
C VAL A 407 6.28 -10.53 -4.07
N SER A 408 6.54 -10.46 -2.76
CA SER A 408 7.69 -11.11 -2.13
C SER A 408 7.73 -12.63 -2.30
N THR A 409 6.59 -13.30 -2.11
CA THR A 409 6.48 -14.76 -2.28
C THR A 409 6.66 -15.15 -3.74
N LEU A 410 6.02 -14.42 -4.67
CA LEU A 410 6.16 -14.68 -6.10
C LEU A 410 7.59 -14.44 -6.57
N TYR A 411 8.24 -13.35 -6.14
CA TYR A 411 9.63 -13.09 -6.46
C TYR A 411 10.58 -14.12 -5.86
N SER A 412 10.33 -14.59 -4.63
CA SER A 412 11.20 -15.59 -3.99
C SER A 412 11.20 -16.92 -4.74
N VAL A 413 10.03 -17.28 -5.28
CA VAL A 413 9.83 -18.50 -6.05
C VAL A 413 10.31 -18.39 -7.50
N PHE A 414 10.05 -17.26 -8.15
CA PHE A 414 10.37 -17.02 -9.56
C PHE A 414 11.57 -16.07 -9.74
N ARG A 415 12.52 -16.11 -8.80
CA ARG A 415 13.62 -15.13 -8.74
C ARG A 415 14.41 -15.08 -10.03
N GLU A 416 14.81 -16.24 -10.54
CA GLU A 416 15.62 -16.33 -11.76
C GLU A 416 14.90 -15.69 -12.95
N GLN A 417 13.61 -16.00 -13.16
CA GLN A 417 12.84 -15.41 -14.26
C GLN A 417 12.57 -13.91 -14.04
N ALA A 418 12.32 -13.50 -12.80
CA ALA A 418 12.07 -12.10 -12.46
C ALA A 418 13.33 -11.23 -12.60
N ASP A 419 14.51 -11.78 -12.33
CA ASP A 419 15.79 -11.08 -12.48
C ASP A 419 16.23 -11.03 -13.95
N GLU A 420 15.98 -12.09 -14.72
CA GLU A 420 16.23 -12.14 -16.17
C GLU A 420 15.30 -11.18 -16.93
N ASN A 421 13.99 -11.21 -16.63
CA ASN A 421 12.96 -10.45 -17.33
C ASN A 421 12.09 -9.61 -16.37
N PRO A 422 12.65 -8.58 -15.71
CA PRO A 422 11.96 -7.83 -14.64
C PRO A 422 10.72 -7.06 -15.11
N LYS A 423 10.71 -6.62 -16.37
CA LYS A 423 9.56 -5.91 -16.96
C LYS A 423 8.37 -6.85 -17.17
N GLU A 424 8.62 -8.05 -17.69
CA GLU A 424 7.58 -9.05 -17.92
C GLU A 424 6.98 -9.53 -16.60
N PHE A 425 7.82 -9.78 -15.59
CA PHE A 425 7.36 -10.11 -14.25
C PHE A 425 6.45 -9.00 -13.66
N GLY A 426 6.86 -7.73 -13.75
CA GLY A 426 6.02 -6.60 -13.31
C GLY A 426 4.69 -6.49 -14.05
N GLN A 427 4.68 -6.70 -15.37
CA GLN A 427 3.46 -6.71 -16.18
C GLN A 427 2.52 -7.86 -15.80
N TRP A 428 3.07 -9.04 -15.53
CA TRP A 428 2.30 -10.19 -15.06
C TRP A 428 1.64 -9.93 -13.69
N LEU A 429 2.37 -9.37 -12.73
CA LEU A 429 1.81 -8.96 -11.43
C LEU A 429 0.66 -7.97 -11.58
N MET A 430 0.83 -6.96 -12.46
CA MET A 430 -0.22 -5.99 -12.76
C MET A 430 -1.45 -6.64 -13.40
N GLN A 431 -1.24 -7.59 -14.32
CA GLN A 431 -2.33 -8.32 -14.98
C GLN A 431 -3.16 -9.13 -13.98
N LEU A 432 -2.51 -9.82 -13.05
CA LEU A 432 -3.18 -10.54 -11.97
C LEU A 432 -4.04 -9.59 -11.14
N ARG A 433 -3.48 -8.44 -10.74
CA ARG A 433 -4.19 -7.45 -9.92
C ARG A 433 -5.38 -6.84 -10.64
N LYS A 434 -5.24 -6.49 -11.92
CA LYS A 434 -6.31 -5.93 -12.77
C LYS A 434 -7.45 -6.92 -12.97
N THR A 435 -7.12 -8.18 -13.29
CA THR A 435 -8.11 -9.25 -13.43
C THR A 435 -8.90 -9.43 -12.13
N LYS A 436 -8.23 -9.38 -10.96
CA LYS A 436 -8.94 -9.44 -9.67
C LYS A 436 -9.80 -8.21 -9.41
N ALA A 437 -9.33 -7.01 -9.72
CA ALA A 437 -10.09 -5.77 -9.59
C ALA A 437 -11.38 -5.80 -10.43
N GLU A 438 -11.29 -6.27 -11.68
CA GLU A 438 -12.45 -6.47 -12.56
C GLU A 438 -13.47 -7.44 -11.95
N LEU A 439 -13.02 -8.51 -11.29
CA LEU A 439 -13.89 -9.46 -10.60
C LEU A 439 -14.63 -8.87 -9.40
N GLU A 440 -13.95 -7.98 -8.68
CA GLU A 440 -14.49 -7.30 -7.51
C GLU A 440 -15.34 -6.08 -7.90
N GLY A 441 -15.34 -5.68 -9.19
CA GLY A 441 -16.06 -4.50 -9.68
C GLY A 441 -15.46 -3.19 -9.18
N VAL A 442 -14.16 -3.17 -8.83
CA VAL A 442 -13.45 -2.01 -8.27
C VAL A 442 -12.22 -1.68 -9.12
N PRO A 443 -11.89 -0.40 -9.34
CA PRO A 443 -10.65 -0.03 -10.02
C PRO A 443 -9.43 -0.34 -9.14
N VAL A 444 -8.27 -0.59 -9.76
CA VAL A 444 -7.01 -0.71 -9.05
C VAL A 444 -6.60 0.70 -8.54
N PRO A 445 -6.32 0.88 -7.23
CA PRO A 445 -5.84 2.15 -6.72
C PRO A 445 -4.51 2.56 -7.37
N GLU A 446 -4.35 3.85 -7.70
CA GLU A 446 -3.16 4.40 -8.35
C GLU A 446 -1.86 4.07 -7.60
N LEU A 447 -1.87 4.19 -6.26
CA LEU A 447 -0.72 3.81 -5.43
C LEU A 447 -0.31 2.33 -5.63
N GLN A 448 -1.28 1.41 -5.74
CA GLN A 448 -0.98 0.00 -5.98
C GLN A 448 -0.35 -0.19 -7.37
N GLU A 449 -0.83 0.55 -8.37
CA GLU A 449 -0.23 0.49 -9.71
C GLU A 449 1.23 0.94 -9.69
N THR A 450 1.50 2.12 -9.09
CA THR A 450 2.84 2.70 -8.98
C THR A 450 3.80 1.79 -8.20
N LEU A 451 3.34 1.17 -7.11
CA LEU A 451 4.15 0.24 -6.32
C LEU A 451 4.44 -1.07 -7.07
N LEU A 452 3.48 -1.62 -7.83
CA LEU A 452 3.70 -2.82 -8.64
C LEU A 452 4.64 -2.57 -9.82
N GLU A 453 4.63 -1.37 -10.41
CA GLU A 453 5.62 -0.97 -11.42
C GLU A 453 7.04 -0.89 -10.83
N ASN A 454 7.14 -0.59 -9.53
CA ASN A 454 8.39 -0.49 -8.76
C ASN A 454 8.55 -1.68 -7.79
N TRP A 455 8.13 -2.87 -8.21
CA TRP A 455 8.04 -4.06 -7.35
C TRP A 455 9.35 -4.43 -6.64
N ARG A 456 10.52 -4.11 -7.19
CA ARG A 456 11.83 -4.37 -6.55
C ARG A 456 11.97 -3.59 -5.24
N ASN A 457 11.55 -2.33 -5.22
CA ASN A 457 11.54 -1.50 -4.01
C ASN A 457 10.54 -2.06 -3.00
N VAL A 458 9.38 -2.54 -3.48
CA VAL A 458 8.38 -3.21 -2.63
C VAL A 458 8.95 -4.48 -1.97
N VAL A 459 9.67 -5.32 -2.72
CA VAL A 459 10.32 -6.53 -2.16
C VAL A 459 11.36 -6.16 -1.10
N ASN A 460 12.19 -5.15 -1.36
CA ASN A 460 13.21 -4.71 -0.39
C ASN A 460 12.59 -4.10 0.86
N SER A 461 11.65 -3.17 0.69
CA SER A 461 10.96 -2.50 1.78
C SER A 461 10.12 -3.43 2.63
N SER A 462 9.38 -4.34 1.99
CA SER A 462 8.58 -5.33 2.71
C SER A 462 9.45 -6.25 3.56
N ARG A 463 10.66 -6.60 3.13
CA ARG A 463 11.59 -7.41 3.93
C ARG A 463 11.98 -6.67 5.21
N LYS A 464 12.34 -5.40 5.08
CA LYS A 464 12.70 -4.53 6.22
C LYS A 464 11.54 -4.35 7.20
N LEU A 465 10.35 -4.08 6.67
CA LEU A 465 9.12 -3.98 7.46
C LEU A 465 8.79 -5.32 8.15
N ALA A 466 8.92 -6.44 7.44
CA ALA A 466 8.64 -7.77 7.99
C ALA A 466 9.54 -8.11 9.16
N ARG A 467 10.85 -7.86 9.03
CA ARG A 467 11.81 -8.03 10.11
C ARG A 467 11.42 -7.20 11.33
N PHE A 468 11.14 -5.90 11.15
CA PHE A 468 10.70 -5.04 12.25
C PHE A 468 9.41 -5.52 12.91
N TYR A 469 8.38 -5.87 12.12
CA TYR A 469 7.11 -6.34 12.68
C TYR A 469 7.22 -7.71 13.37
N SER A 470 8.08 -8.59 12.88
CA SER A 470 8.37 -9.86 13.55
C SER A 470 9.03 -9.61 14.90
N GLU A 471 10.08 -8.78 14.95
CA GLU A 471 10.77 -8.40 16.19
C GLU A 471 9.80 -7.70 17.17
N TRP A 472 8.94 -6.80 16.70
CA TRP A 472 7.93 -6.14 17.52
C TRP A 472 6.90 -7.14 18.07
N SER A 473 6.42 -8.08 17.25
CA SER A 473 5.51 -9.14 17.68
C SER A 473 6.15 -10.02 18.78
N GLU A 474 7.44 -10.34 18.67
CA GLU A 474 8.17 -11.12 19.66
C GLU A 474 8.37 -10.34 20.97
N MET A 475 8.77 -9.07 20.89
CA MET A 475 8.98 -8.21 22.06
C MET A 475 7.70 -7.86 22.83
N THR A 476 6.54 -8.03 22.19
CA THR A 476 5.22 -7.76 22.80
C THR A 476 4.45 -9.02 23.17
N ASN A 477 5.08 -10.20 23.08
CA ASN A 477 4.50 -11.48 23.46
C ASN A 477 5.08 -11.97 24.79
N ALA A 478 4.36 -11.72 25.89
CA ALA A 478 4.78 -12.09 27.25
C ALA A 478 5.15 -13.58 27.43
N GLU A 479 4.48 -14.50 26.74
CA GLU A 479 4.72 -15.95 26.86
C GLU A 479 6.10 -16.34 26.31
N ASN A 480 6.58 -15.62 25.30
CA ASN A 480 7.78 -15.95 24.55
C ASN A 480 8.99 -15.06 24.89
N LEU A 481 8.87 -14.11 25.83
CA LEU A 481 10.00 -13.24 26.19
C LEU A 481 11.23 -14.00 26.68
N MET A 482 11.03 -15.10 27.41
CA MET A 482 12.14 -15.92 27.91
C MET A 482 12.83 -16.72 26.80
N THR A 483 12.07 -17.22 25.83
CA THR A 483 12.59 -18.05 24.73
C THR A 483 13.20 -17.22 23.60
N THR A 484 12.75 -15.98 23.42
CA THR A 484 13.25 -15.04 22.41
C THR A 484 14.44 -14.18 22.87
N GLY A 485 14.88 -14.34 24.12
CA GLY A 485 16.03 -13.59 24.66
C GLY A 485 15.70 -12.14 25.06
N ASN A 486 14.42 -11.79 25.19
CA ASN A 486 13.93 -10.49 25.63
C ASN A 486 13.55 -10.49 27.13
N THR A 487 14.34 -11.17 27.96
CA THR A 487 14.04 -11.39 29.39
C THR A 487 14.00 -10.11 30.22
N ASP A 488 14.68 -9.07 29.79
CA ASP A 488 14.69 -7.73 30.40
C ASP A 488 13.37 -6.96 30.21
N LEU A 489 12.48 -7.45 29.34
CA LEU A 489 11.14 -6.88 29.13
C LEU A 489 10.05 -7.50 30.02
N ILE A 490 10.35 -8.54 30.82
CA ILE A 490 9.35 -9.26 31.63
C ILE A 490 8.61 -8.34 32.62
N GLU A 491 9.29 -7.31 33.14
CA GLU A 491 8.69 -6.32 34.05
C GLU A 491 7.77 -5.32 33.32
N GLU A 492 7.98 -5.13 32.01
CA GLU A 492 7.28 -4.16 31.19
C GLU A 492 6.14 -4.78 30.37
N VAL A 493 6.31 -6.02 29.89
CA VAL A 493 5.38 -6.69 28.97
C VAL A 493 4.76 -7.88 29.69
N ASP A 494 3.57 -7.67 30.26
CA ASP A 494 2.75 -8.73 30.86
C ASP A 494 1.68 -9.26 29.88
N GLU A 495 0.91 -10.25 30.32
CA GLU A 495 -0.17 -10.83 29.49
C GLU A 495 -1.26 -9.81 29.13
N GLU A 496 -1.58 -8.87 30.02
CA GLU A 496 -2.62 -7.87 29.78
C GLU A 496 -2.17 -6.88 28.70
N TYR A 497 -0.92 -6.44 28.79
CA TYR A 497 -0.27 -5.62 27.79
C TYR A 497 -0.20 -6.36 26.46
N SER A 498 0.23 -7.63 26.44
CA SER A 498 0.30 -8.44 25.20
C SER A 498 -1.06 -8.53 24.51
N LYS A 499 -2.15 -8.72 25.28
CA LYS A 499 -3.52 -8.78 24.75
C LYS A 499 -4.01 -7.45 24.15
N LYS A 500 -3.59 -6.32 24.73
CA LYS A 500 -4.00 -4.96 24.27
C LYS A 500 -3.11 -4.45 23.13
N GLU A 501 -1.80 -4.57 23.31
CA GLU A 501 -0.77 -3.90 22.53
C GLU A 501 0.07 -4.83 21.65
N GLY A 502 -0.08 -6.15 21.77
CA GLY A 502 0.55 -7.14 20.89
C GLY A 502 0.29 -6.89 19.41
N ILE A 503 1.28 -7.21 18.57
CA ILE A 503 1.22 -6.96 17.12
C ILE A 503 0.67 -8.17 16.37
N ASP A 504 -0.32 -7.90 15.49
CA ASP A 504 -0.90 -8.89 14.58
C ASP A 504 -1.02 -8.31 13.15
N PHE A 505 -1.46 -9.13 12.20
CA PHE A 505 -1.69 -8.68 10.83
C PHE A 505 -2.77 -7.59 10.70
N ARG A 506 -3.68 -7.45 11.69
CA ARG A 506 -4.72 -6.40 11.65
C ARG A 506 -4.12 -5.04 11.96
N LYS A 507 -3.19 -4.95 12.92
CA LYS A 507 -2.48 -3.70 13.23
C LYS A 507 -1.64 -3.20 12.07
N ILE A 508 -0.96 -4.10 11.35
CA ILE A 508 -0.22 -3.72 10.12
C ILE A 508 -1.15 -3.04 9.10
N LYS A 509 -2.32 -3.63 8.86
CA LYS A 509 -3.32 -3.04 7.97
C LYS A 509 -3.72 -1.64 8.43
N GLN A 510 -3.98 -1.46 9.73
CA GLN A 510 -4.32 -0.14 10.30
C GLN A 510 -3.18 0.87 10.13
N HIS A 511 -1.92 0.47 10.32
CA HIS A 511 -0.76 1.35 10.13
C HIS A 511 -0.63 1.78 8.66
N LEU A 512 -0.77 0.85 7.72
CA LEU A 512 -0.75 1.14 6.28
C LEU A 512 -1.91 2.06 5.88
N GLU A 513 -3.13 1.79 6.34
CA GLU A 513 -4.31 2.63 6.09
C GLU A 513 -4.17 4.03 6.70
N ALA A 514 -3.52 4.14 7.87
CA ALA A 514 -3.26 5.42 8.52
C ALA A 514 -2.25 6.29 7.75
N ALA A 515 -1.36 5.68 6.97
CA ALA A 515 -0.35 6.34 6.14
C ALA A 515 -0.86 6.76 4.74
N LEU A 516 -2.01 6.24 4.29
CA LEU A 516 -2.63 6.62 3.02
C LEU A 516 -3.08 8.10 2.97
N PRO A 517 -3.85 8.63 3.94
CA PRO A 517 -4.29 10.02 3.88
C PRO A 517 -3.17 11.01 4.20
N ILE A 518 -3.14 12.13 3.48
CA ILE A 518 -2.30 13.28 3.81
C ILE A 518 -2.92 13.98 5.02
N ARG A 519 -2.18 14.04 6.14
CA ARG A 519 -2.62 14.64 7.40
C ARG A 519 -1.88 15.96 7.64
N PRO A 520 -2.49 16.93 8.35
CA PRO A 520 -1.75 18.11 8.80
C PRO A 520 -0.62 17.69 9.74
N HIS A 521 0.54 18.32 9.57
CA HIS A 521 1.70 18.10 10.42
C HIS A 521 1.72 19.09 11.58
N MET A 522 2.15 18.61 12.74
CA MET A 522 2.46 19.48 13.89
C MET A 522 3.75 20.23 13.58
N LEU A 523 3.78 21.54 13.85
CA LEU A 523 5.02 22.31 13.79
C LEU A 523 5.94 21.89 14.96
N PRO A 524 7.27 21.91 14.78
CA PRO A 524 8.21 21.78 15.88
C PRO A 524 7.91 22.77 17.02
N GLU A 525 8.24 22.40 18.26
CA GLU A 525 7.98 23.24 19.44
C GLU A 525 8.67 24.62 19.35
N ASP A 526 9.84 24.66 18.72
CA ASP A 526 10.65 25.85 18.50
C ASP A 526 10.28 26.63 17.22
N ALA A 527 9.31 26.15 16.45
CA ALA A 527 8.86 26.86 15.26
C ALA A 527 8.10 28.13 15.63
N GLU A 528 8.47 29.25 15.00
CA GLU A 528 7.74 30.52 15.16
C GLU A 528 6.30 30.42 14.59
N ALA A 529 5.33 30.13 15.45
CA ALA A 529 3.91 30.24 15.10
C ALA A 529 3.42 31.68 15.34
N LYS A 530 3.08 32.40 14.27
CA LYS A 530 2.51 33.76 14.36
C LYS A 530 0.99 33.71 14.27
N ALA A 531 0.31 34.02 15.38
CA ALA A 531 -1.14 34.17 15.41
C ALA A 531 -1.54 35.61 15.05
N ASP A 532 -2.41 35.78 14.04
CA ASP A 532 -3.04 37.06 13.74
C ASP A 532 -4.26 37.26 14.66
N PHE A 533 -4.02 37.75 15.87
CA PHE A 533 -5.07 38.03 16.86
C PHE A 533 -6.13 39.02 16.35
N LYS A 534 -5.79 39.90 15.40
CA LYS A 534 -6.70 40.93 14.90
C LYS A 534 -7.74 40.35 13.94
N ASN A 535 -7.36 39.35 13.15
CA ASN A 535 -8.25 38.68 12.21
C ASN A 535 -8.59 37.23 12.62
N PHE A 536 -8.27 36.81 13.85
CA PHE A 536 -8.45 35.44 14.31
C PHE A 536 -9.87 34.89 14.14
N LEU A 537 -10.89 35.73 14.36
CA LEU A 537 -12.31 35.37 14.20
C LEU A 537 -12.82 35.54 12.77
N LYS A 538 -12.03 36.09 11.85
CA LYS A 538 -12.40 36.14 10.44
C LYS A 538 -12.09 34.79 9.81
N GLN A 539 -13.01 34.33 8.96
CA GLN A 539 -12.77 33.12 8.18
C GLN A 539 -11.47 33.31 7.38
N PRO A 540 -10.44 32.47 7.60
CA PRO A 540 -9.19 32.61 6.88
C PRO A 540 -9.45 32.26 5.41
N VAL A 541 -8.80 33.00 4.51
CA VAL A 541 -8.68 32.56 3.11
C VAL A 541 -7.74 31.36 3.13
N LEU A 542 -8.30 30.17 2.93
CA LEU A 542 -7.48 28.96 2.78
C LEU A 542 -6.60 29.15 1.54
N ALA A 543 -5.31 28.85 1.69
CA ALA A 543 -4.42 28.75 0.54
C ALA A 543 -5.01 27.73 -0.47
N GLU A 544 -4.77 27.93 -1.76
CA GLU A 544 -5.14 26.94 -2.77
C GLU A 544 -4.61 25.57 -2.35
N LYS A 545 -5.49 24.57 -2.36
CA LYS A 545 -5.15 23.23 -1.93
C LYS A 545 -4.11 22.65 -2.90
N GLU A 546 -2.86 22.55 -2.45
CA GLU A 546 -1.83 21.81 -3.18
C GLU A 546 -2.34 20.38 -3.45
N TYR A 547 -2.43 20.01 -4.72
CA TYR A 547 -2.76 18.64 -5.10
C TYR A 547 -1.50 17.80 -4.90
N GLU A 548 -1.39 17.12 -3.76
CA GLU A 548 -0.29 16.22 -3.48
C GLU A 548 -0.68 14.77 -3.83
N ASN A 549 0.16 14.13 -4.64
CA ASN A 549 0.00 12.72 -4.97
C ASN A 549 0.38 11.86 -3.75
N PRO A 550 -0.52 11.00 -3.24
CA PRO A 550 -0.24 10.17 -2.08
C PRO A 550 1.01 9.29 -2.24
N SER A 551 1.42 8.88 -3.45
CA SER A 551 2.57 7.99 -3.60
C SER A 551 3.93 8.62 -3.28
N VAL A 552 4.06 9.94 -3.44
CA VAL A 552 5.36 10.65 -3.36
C VAL A 552 5.94 10.63 -1.96
N ALA A 553 5.10 10.66 -0.92
CA ALA A 553 5.51 10.66 0.48
C ALA A 553 4.91 9.50 1.29
N PHE A 554 4.49 8.42 0.61
CA PHE A 554 3.87 7.26 1.28
C PHE A 554 4.81 6.58 2.28
N GLY A 555 6.07 6.34 1.90
CA GLY A 555 7.11 5.78 2.77
C GLY A 555 7.36 6.64 4.01
N THR A 556 7.52 7.95 3.83
CA THR A 556 7.70 8.90 4.95
C THR A 556 6.51 8.84 5.91
N ARG A 557 5.28 8.94 5.40
CA ARG A 557 4.07 8.87 6.26
C ARG A 557 3.93 7.53 6.96
N LEU A 558 4.33 6.43 6.34
CA LEU A 558 4.31 5.11 6.98
C LEU A 558 5.29 5.05 8.14
N VAL A 559 6.53 5.51 7.95
CA VAL A 559 7.54 5.53 9.02
C VAL A 559 7.10 6.45 10.16
N ASP A 560 6.57 7.64 9.87
CA ASP A 560 6.02 8.56 10.88
C ASP A 560 4.90 7.94 11.71
N VAL A 561 3.99 7.19 11.04
CA VAL A 561 2.93 6.45 11.73
C VAL A 561 3.54 5.40 12.66
N LEU A 562 4.55 4.65 12.19
CA LEU A 562 5.20 3.62 13.01
C LEU A 562 5.92 4.22 14.21
N ASP A 563 6.67 5.29 14.02
CA ASP A 563 7.36 5.98 15.11
C ASP A 563 6.42 6.47 16.19
N ARG A 564 5.31 7.09 15.76
CA ARG A 564 4.27 7.54 16.68
C ARG A 564 3.62 6.36 17.40
N MET A 565 3.29 5.28 16.70
CA MET A 565 2.70 4.10 17.33
C MET A 565 3.67 3.45 18.32
N VAL A 566 4.96 3.32 17.98
CA VAL A 566 5.98 2.82 18.90
C VAL A 566 6.01 3.69 20.16
N PHE A 567 6.07 5.01 20.03
CA PHE A 567 6.06 5.92 21.18
C PHE A 567 4.77 5.83 22.02
N GLU A 568 3.60 5.95 21.38
CA GLU A 568 2.29 5.95 22.05
C GLU A 568 2.01 4.63 22.77
N LYS A 569 2.51 3.51 22.22
CA LYS A 569 2.28 2.17 22.77
C LYS A 569 3.37 1.72 23.75
N SER A 570 4.46 2.45 23.92
CA SER A 570 5.51 2.07 24.87
C SER A 570 5.88 3.22 25.80
N GLU A 571 6.67 4.17 25.33
CA GLU A 571 7.19 5.30 26.12
C GLU A 571 6.08 6.10 26.80
N ALA A 572 5.02 6.45 26.08
CA ALA A 572 3.93 7.27 26.60
C ALA A 572 3.16 6.62 27.76
N ILE A 573 3.27 5.30 27.91
CA ILE A 573 2.65 4.52 28.99
C ILE A 573 3.68 3.90 29.94
N GLY A 574 4.92 4.41 29.93
CA GLY A 574 5.98 4.08 30.88
C GLY A 574 6.73 2.78 30.61
N LYS A 575 6.72 2.26 29.38
CA LYS A 575 7.45 1.05 28.96
C LYS A 575 8.76 1.44 28.25
N HIS A 576 9.68 2.01 29.02
CA HIS A 576 10.89 2.65 28.50
C HIS A 576 11.86 1.68 27.83
N LYS A 577 12.10 0.49 28.43
CA LYS A 577 13.01 -0.51 27.83
C LYS A 577 12.45 -1.05 26.52
N LEU A 578 11.14 -1.27 26.46
CA LEU A 578 10.46 -1.66 25.22
C LEU A 578 10.62 -0.58 24.14
N TYR A 579 10.42 0.69 24.49
CA TYR A 579 10.59 1.80 23.56
C TYR A 579 12.01 1.85 22.97
N GLU A 580 13.04 1.81 23.82
CA GLU A 580 14.44 1.84 23.37
C GLU A 580 14.76 0.68 22.42
N LYS A 581 14.29 -0.53 22.74
CA LYS A 581 14.48 -1.70 21.87
C LYS A 581 13.74 -1.61 20.55
N LEU A 582 12.48 -1.18 20.56
CA LEU A 582 11.71 -1.00 19.34
C LEU A 582 12.34 0.07 18.46
N LYS A 583 12.85 1.16 19.05
CA LYS A 583 13.54 2.21 18.31
C LYS A 583 14.83 1.70 17.67
N ALA A 584 15.64 0.96 18.42
CA ALA A 584 16.84 0.32 17.90
C ALA A 584 16.51 -0.69 16.78
N SER A 585 15.43 -1.46 16.92
CA SER A 585 14.93 -2.38 15.89
C SER A 585 14.53 -1.62 14.61
N MET A 586 13.83 -0.47 14.75
CA MET A 586 13.47 0.36 13.59
C MET A 586 14.69 0.83 12.80
N ASP A 587 15.73 1.29 13.50
CA ASP A 587 16.96 1.75 12.89
C ASP A 587 17.73 0.57 12.26
N ASN A 588 17.90 -0.54 12.99
CA ASN A 588 18.58 -1.74 12.51
C ASN A 588 17.91 -2.41 11.30
N ALA A 589 16.57 -2.35 11.23
CA ALA A 589 15.82 -2.83 10.07
C ALA A 589 15.95 -1.89 8.86
N GLY A 590 16.45 -0.67 9.05
CA GLY A 590 16.61 0.33 8.00
C GLY A 590 15.28 0.93 7.55
N LEU A 591 14.33 1.14 8.48
CA LEU A 591 13.09 1.87 8.22
C LEU A 591 13.38 3.33 7.89
N ARG A 592 14.36 3.90 8.59
CA ARG A 592 14.88 5.26 8.43
C ARG A 592 16.29 5.21 7.83
N ASP A 593 16.69 6.29 7.17
CA ASP A 593 18.10 6.48 6.79
C ASP A 593 18.92 6.69 8.07
N ILE A 594 19.79 5.73 8.40
CA ILE A 594 20.65 5.82 9.58
C ILE A 594 21.81 6.78 9.30
N VAL A 595 21.94 7.84 10.10
CA VAL A 595 23.14 8.70 10.14
C VAL A 595 24.14 8.05 11.11
N LEU A 596 24.80 6.96 10.71
CA LEU A 596 25.87 6.36 11.52
C LEU A 596 27.21 7.02 11.18
N GLN A 597 27.89 7.53 12.22
CA GLN A 597 29.20 8.19 12.11
C GLN A 597 30.35 7.25 11.71
N ASP A 598 30.18 5.93 11.83
CA ASP A 598 31.19 4.96 11.43
C ASP A 598 30.49 3.71 10.85
N GLY A 599 30.60 3.51 9.54
CA GLY A 599 30.05 2.32 8.85
C GLY A 599 29.24 2.55 7.58
N ALA A 600 29.29 3.75 6.96
CA ALA A 600 28.54 4.11 5.75
C ALA A 600 29.06 3.44 4.45
N HIS A 601 29.17 2.11 4.43
CA HIS A 601 29.54 1.33 3.24
C HIS A 601 28.37 0.62 2.57
N SER A 602 27.13 0.78 3.05
CA SER A 602 25.98 0.20 2.36
C SER A 602 25.19 1.30 1.65
N PHE A 603 25.21 1.29 0.32
CA PHE A 603 24.26 2.01 -0.56
C PHE A 603 22.80 1.52 -0.38
N GLN A 604 22.40 1.13 0.83
CA GLN A 604 21.07 0.60 1.13
C GLN A 604 20.08 1.74 1.35
N ARG A 605 19.06 1.82 0.49
CA ARG A 605 17.94 2.76 0.59
C ARG A 605 17.01 2.36 1.74
N SER A 606 16.52 3.30 2.54
CA SER A 606 15.55 3.02 3.61
C SER A 606 14.15 2.66 3.06
N VAL A 607 13.28 2.16 3.94
CA VAL A 607 11.86 1.96 3.60
C VAL A 607 11.17 3.27 3.22
N GLU A 608 11.54 4.36 3.91
CA GLU A 608 11.10 5.71 3.57
C GLU A 608 11.41 6.04 2.10
N GLU A 609 12.66 5.87 1.67
CA GLU A 609 13.08 6.22 0.30
C GLU A 609 12.52 5.26 -0.77
N ASP A 610 12.48 3.95 -0.48
CA ASP A 610 12.02 2.95 -1.45
C ASP A 610 10.52 3.04 -1.76
N LEU A 611 9.70 3.44 -0.78
CA LEU A 611 8.24 3.53 -0.92
C LEU A 611 7.73 4.94 -1.29
N ASN A 612 8.61 5.95 -1.29
CA ASN A 612 8.33 7.28 -1.84
C ASN A 612 8.54 7.25 -3.35
N VAL A 613 7.46 6.95 -4.09
CA VAL A 613 7.54 6.71 -5.54
C VAL A 613 6.71 7.72 -6.32
N SER A 614 7.27 8.26 -7.38
CA SER A 614 6.60 9.18 -8.30
C SER A 614 6.01 8.43 -9.50
N VAL A 615 4.93 8.95 -10.08
CA VAL A 615 4.41 8.45 -11.37
C VAL A 615 5.47 8.59 -12.48
N PHE A 616 6.40 9.54 -12.33
CA PHE A 616 7.51 9.71 -13.25
C PHE A 616 8.61 8.66 -13.11
N ASP A 617 8.61 7.85 -12.06
CA ASP A 617 9.47 6.66 -11.94
C ASP A 617 8.94 5.47 -12.76
N SER A 618 7.72 5.57 -13.32
CA SER A 618 7.12 4.53 -14.15
C SER A 618 7.99 4.19 -15.35
N THR A 619 8.06 2.92 -15.75
CA THR A 619 8.73 2.53 -17.01
C THR A 619 7.90 2.83 -18.26
N ASP A 620 6.63 3.20 -18.10
CA ASP A 620 5.73 3.54 -19.19
C ASP A 620 5.79 5.03 -19.54
N MET A 621 6.48 5.35 -20.63
CA MET A 621 6.56 6.71 -21.19
C MET A 621 5.18 7.31 -21.52
N GLY A 622 4.14 6.49 -21.76
CA GLY A 622 2.78 6.96 -21.94
C GLY A 622 2.17 7.53 -20.65
N LYS A 623 2.37 6.85 -19.52
CA LYS A 623 1.96 7.34 -18.19
C LYS A 623 2.73 8.59 -17.79
N GLN A 624 4.05 8.57 -17.98
CA GLN A 624 4.88 9.76 -17.74
C GLN A 624 4.43 10.95 -18.59
N ALA A 625 4.15 10.73 -19.89
CA ALA A 625 3.65 11.77 -20.78
C ALA A 625 2.25 12.26 -20.40
N ALA A 626 1.37 11.40 -19.90
CA ALA A 626 0.04 11.81 -19.43
C ALA A 626 0.13 12.70 -18.18
N ALA A 627 1.00 12.33 -17.22
CA ALA A 627 1.27 13.15 -16.03
C ALA A 627 1.92 14.48 -16.41
N ALA A 628 2.97 14.46 -17.23
CA ALA A 628 3.64 15.64 -17.76
C ALA A 628 2.67 16.55 -18.52
N ARG A 629 1.73 15.98 -19.29
CA ARG A 629 0.72 16.75 -20.02
C ARG A 629 -0.18 17.53 -19.07
N LYS A 630 -0.63 16.90 -17.99
CA LYS A 630 -1.49 17.56 -17.02
C LYS A 630 -0.79 18.79 -16.45
N VAL A 631 0.46 18.63 -16.01
CA VAL A 631 1.31 19.73 -15.52
C VAL A 631 1.48 20.83 -16.59
N PHE A 632 1.76 20.44 -17.83
CA PHE A 632 1.92 21.35 -18.96
C PHE A 632 0.65 22.16 -19.25
N CYS A 633 -0.48 21.48 -19.43
CA CYS A 633 -1.77 22.12 -19.75
C CYS A 633 -2.24 23.03 -18.60
N ASP A 634 -2.05 22.60 -17.35
CA ASP A 634 -2.41 23.40 -16.18
C ASP A 634 -1.59 24.69 -16.08
N TYR A 635 -0.30 24.64 -16.41
CA TYR A 635 0.57 25.80 -16.50
C TYR A 635 0.15 26.74 -17.64
N ILE A 636 -0.07 26.22 -18.85
CA ILE A 636 -0.47 27.02 -20.01
C ILE A 636 -1.77 27.79 -19.74
N ARG A 637 -2.79 27.14 -19.16
CA ARG A 637 -4.06 27.80 -18.80
C ARG A 637 -3.91 28.90 -17.76
N GLN A 638 -2.87 28.81 -16.92
CA GLN A 638 -2.60 29.83 -15.91
C GLN A 638 -1.94 31.07 -16.51
N VAL A 639 -0.99 30.86 -17.43
CA VAL A 639 -0.26 31.95 -18.09
C VAL A 639 -1.14 32.63 -19.15
N ASP A 640 -1.96 31.86 -19.86
CA ASP A 640 -2.93 32.39 -20.83
C ASP A 640 -4.37 31.97 -20.46
N PRO A 641 -5.08 32.82 -19.68
CA PRO A 641 -6.47 32.56 -19.30
C PRO A 641 -7.46 32.52 -20.47
N GLN A 642 -7.07 32.93 -21.69
CA GLN A 642 -7.95 32.86 -22.87
C GLN A 642 -8.09 31.43 -23.39
N ILE A 643 -7.17 30.53 -23.02
CA ILE A 643 -7.25 29.09 -23.28
C ILE A 643 -8.26 28.47 -22.29
N VAL A 644 -9.54 28.70 -22.54
CA VAL A 644 -10.68 28.20 -21.73
C VAL A 644 -11.12 26.79 -22.17
N GLU A 645 -10.46 26.19 -23.16
CA GLU A 645 -10.88 24.88 -23.67
C GLU A 645 -10.74 23.77 -22.61
N ALA A 646 -11.85 23.08 -22.32
CA ALA A 646 -11.96 22.15 -21.19
C ALA A 646 -11.18 20.83 -21.34
N ASP A 647 -10.65 20.53 -22.53
CA ASP A 647 -10.03 19.24 -22.84
C ASP A 647 -8.53 19.39 -23.13
N ASP A 648 -7.69 18.68 -22.37
CA ASP A 648 -6.24 18.64 -22.54
C ASP A 648 -5.84 18.18 -23.95
N ASP A 649 -6.62 17.30 -24.59
CA ASP A 649 -6.33 16.80 -25.94
C ASP A 649 -6.40 17.87 -27.03
N LYS A 650 -7.10 18.98 -26.76
CA LYS A 650 -7.16 20.12 -27.69
C LYS A 650 -5.96 21.05 -27.57
N ILE A 651 -5.35 21.13 -26.38
CA ILE A 651 -4.09 21.84 -26.15
C ILE A 651 -2.95 21.00 -26.72
N ILE A 652 -2.80 19.76 -26.22
CA ILE A 652 -1.82 18.81 -26.70
C ILE A 652 -2.22 17.35 -26.40
N THR A 653 -2.15 16.48 -27.41
CA THR A 653 -2.39 15.05 -27.20
C THR A 653 -1.24 14.38 -26.44
N VAL A 654 -1.52 13.32 -25.64
CA VAL A 654 -0.48 12.52 -24.95
C VAL A 654 0.58 12.00 -25.92
N ALA A 655 0.17 11.58 -27.13
CA ALA A 655 1.08 11.07 -28.15
C ALA A 655 2.10 12.11 -28.63
N ARG A 656 1.70 13.38 -28.76
CA ARG A 656 2.59 14.47 -29.16
C ARG A 656 3.58 14.80 -28.05
N LEU A 657 3.11 14.97 -26.82
CA LEU A 657 4.00 15.26 -25.70
C LEU A 657 4.98 14.11 -25.44
N LYS A 658 4.54 12.86 -25.56
CA LYS A 658 5.43 11.68 -25.49
C LYS A 658 6.58 11.76 -26.49
N ARG A 659 6.32 12.14 -27.75
CA ARG A 659 7.39 12.32 -28.76
C ARG A 659 8.34 13.45 -28.41
N ALA A 660 7.83 14.57 -27.91
CA ALA A 660 8.66 15.69 -27.47
C ALA A 660 9.60 15.26 -26.33
N LEU A 661 9.07 14.59 -25.31
CA LEU A 661 9.87 14.08 -24.19
C LEU A 661 10.90 13.03 -24.62
N GLN A 662 10.55 12.13 -25.55
CA GLN A 662 11.51 11.18 -26.14
C GLN A 662 12.65 11.89 -26.88
N THR A 663 12.31 12.89 -27.69
CA THR A 663 13.30 13.69 -28.44
C THR A 663 14.26 14.42 -27.50
N VAL A 664 13.75 14.97 -26.39
CA VAL A 664 14.56 15.57 -25.33
C VAL A 664 15.46 14.53 -24.65
N GLY A 665 14.91 13.36 -24.33
CA GLY A 665 15.63 12.25 -23.71
C GLY A 665 16.83 11.75 -24.53
N GLU A 666 16.72 11.75 -25.85
CA GLU A 666 17.77 11.29 -26.78
C GLU A 666 18.88 12.32 -27.03
N LYS A 667 18.65 13.60 -26.72
CA LYS A 667 19.63 14.66 -26.98
C LYS A 667 20.73 14.74 -25.90
N ASN A 668 21.94 15.08 -26.34
CA ASN A 668 23.07 15.42 -25.47
C ASN A 668 23.12 16.93 -25.22
N THR A 669 22.36 17.40 -24.23
CA THR A 669 22.26 18.82 -23.86
C THR A 669 23.51 19.35 -23.17
N ALA A 670 24.21 18.51 -22.41
CA ALA A 670 25.43 18.89 -21.70
C ALA A 670 26.56 19.36 -22.62
N GLU A 671 26.74 18.70 -23.77
CA GLU A 671 27.76 19.08 -24.76
C GLU A 671 27.34 20.28 -25.61
N SER A 672 26.03 20.43 -25.88
CA SER A 672 25.50 21.47 -26.76
C SER A 672 25.11 22.76 -26.05
N LYS A 673 25.12 22.78 -24.71
CA LYS A 673 24.56 23.84 -23.84
C LYS A 673 23.12 24.24 -24.23
N GLU A 674 22.38 23.33 -24.87
CA GLU A 674 20.98 23.53 -25.25
C GLU A 674 20.09 23.17 -24.05
N LEU A 675 19.15 24.06 -23.73
CA LEU A 675 18.09 23.86 -22.75
C LEU A 675 16.73 23.76 -23.45
N PHE A 676 15.78 23.07 -22.83
CA PHE A 676 14.39 23.02 -23.28
C PHE A 676 13.50 23.78 -22.31
N ILE A 677 12.65 24.65 -22.85
CA ILE A 677 11.72 25.49 -22.08
C ILE A 677 10.30 25.28 -22.58
N ILE A 678 9.30 25.64 -21.79
CA ILE A 678 7.90 25.55 -22.23
C ILE A 678 7.66 26.57 -23.36
N ASN A 679 7.02 26.14 -24.44
CA ASN A 679 6.55 27.05 -25.48
C ASN A 679 5.23 27.70 -25.04
N ARG A 680 5.12 29.03 -25.12
CA ARG A 680 3.89 29.79 -24.81
C ARG A 680 3.11 30.24 -26.06
N GLU A 681 3.66 30.05 -27.25
CA GLU A 681 3.06 30.57 -28.48
C GLU A 681 1.82 29.76 -28.89
N HIS A 682 0.63 30.38 -28.76
CA HIS A 682 -0.66 29.72 -29.01
C HIS A 682 -0.75 29.01 -30.39
N GLU A 683 -0.17 29.60 -31.44
CA GLU A 683 -0.23 29.05 -32.79
C GLU A 683 0.68 27.81 -33.00
N SER A 684 1.76 27.68 -32.23
CA SER A 684 2.78 26.64 -32.40
C SER A 684 2.77 25.60 -31.26
N LEU A 685 2.15 25.90 -30.12
CA LEU A 685 2.06 25.09 -28.91
C LEU A 685 1.66 23.63 -29.17
N GLY A 686 0.59 23.41 -29.94
CA GLY A 686 0.08 22.07 -30.19
C GLY A 686 1.02 21.22 -31.03
N ALA A 687 1.88 21.83 -31.85
CA ALA A 687 2.86 21.15 -32.71
C ALA A 687 4.22 21.01 -32.02
N PHE A 688 4.65 22.05 -31.31
CA PHE A 688 5.96 22.19 -30.68
C PHE A 688 5.78 22.63 -29.23
N PRO A 689 5.54 21.70 -28.29
CA PRO A 689 5.30 22.06 -26.88
C PRO A 689 6.54 22.63 -26.18
N LEU A 690 7.74 22.40 -26.72
CA LEU A 690 8.99 22.82 -26.09
C LEU A 690 9.79 23.74 -27.03
N ALA A 691 10.19 24.89 -26.53
CA ALA A 691 11.11 25.78 -27.20
C ALA A 691 12.57 25.53 -26.74
N ARG A 692 13.54 25.97 -27.55
CA ARG A 692 14.97 25.84 -27.23
C ARG A 692 15.51 27.12 -26.63
N ALA A 693 16.35 26.95 -25.62
CA ALA A 693 17.15 28.01 -25.01
C ALA A 693 18.62 27.59 -25.00
N LYS A 694 19.51 28.56 -24.75
CA LYS A 694 20.95 28.33 -24.60
C LYS A 694 21.45 29.05 -23.36
N ILE A 695 22.57 28.55 -22.85
CA ILE A 695 23.30 29.20 -21.76
C ILE A 695 24.39 30.03 -22.39
N GLU A 696 24.34 31.34 -22.14
CA GLU A 696 25.39 32.29 -22.50
C GLU A 696 26.12 32.68 -21.22
N ASP A 697 27.43 32.40 -21.17
CA ASP A 697 28.30 32.71 -20.04
C ASP A 697 29.01 34.04 -20.33
N MET A 698 28.73 35.08 -19.56
CA MET A 698 29.50 36.33 -19.59
C MET A 698 30.55 36.31 -18.47
N ALA A 699 31.82 36.18 -18.86
CA ALA A 699 32.94 36.32 -17.94
C ALA A 699 33.31 37.80 -17.80
N SER A 700 33.33 38.30 -16.57
CA SER A 700 33.81 39.64 -16.25
C SER A 700 35.34 39.68 -16.27
N TYR A 701 35.98 39.57 -17.44
CA TYR A 701 37.42 39.86 -17.57
C TYR A 701 37.64 41.32 -17.94
N PRO A 702 38.59 42.02 -17.29
CA PRO A 702 38.98 43.35 -17.71
C PRO A 702 39.73 43.28 -19.06
N GLU A 703 39.24 44.05 -20.02
CA GLU A 703 39.84 44.43 -21.30
C GLU A 703 39.88 43.37 -22.42
N GLY A 704 38.92 43.47 -23.35
CA GLY A 704 39.17 43.14 -24.77
C GLY A 704 38.23 42.16 -25.48
N THR A 705 37.16 41.66 -24.85
CA THR A 705 36.13 40.87 -25.55
C THR A 705 34.94 41.76 -25.90
N GLU A 706 34.37 41.58 -27.12
CA GLU A 706 33.18 42.31 -27.56
C GLU A 706 32.06 42.13 -26.52
N GLU A 707 31.57 43.23 -25.94
CA GLU A 707 30.42 43.22 -25.04
C GLU A 707 29.22 42.62 -25.79
N VAL A 708 28.76 41.45 -25.35
CA VAL A 708 27.50 40.88 -25.83
C VAL A 708 26.38 41.68 -25.17
N GLU A 709 25.82 42.66 -25.87
CA GLU A 709 24.61 43.37 -25.41
C GLU A 709 23.40 42.43 -25.44
N LEU A 710 23.07 41.80 -24.30
CA LEU A 710 21.80 41.08 -24.11
C LEU A 710 20.72 42.06 -23.63
N SER A 711 19.56 42.07 -24.29
CA SER A 711 18.38 42.75 -23.75
C SER A 711 17.61 41.82 -22.82
N VAL A 712 16.91 42.37 -21.82
CA VAL A 712 16.04 41.58 -20.91
C VAL A 712 15.02 40.73 -21.70
N SER A 713 14.58 41.21 -22.86
CA SER A 713 13.64 40.51 -23.74
C SER A 713 14.20 39.23 -24.40
N ASP A 714 15.54 39.13 -24.49
CA ASP A 714 16.25 37.96 -25.03
C ASP A 714 16.37 36.82 -24.00
N ILE A 715 16.22 37.15 -22.71
CA ILE A 715 16.31 36.20 -21.60
C ILE A 715 15.00 35.41 -21.49
N VAL A 716 15.10 34.15 -21.09
CA VAL A 716 13.96 33.26 -20.83
C VAL A 716 13.23 33.69 -19.56
N SER A 717 11.89 33.62 -19.59
CA SER A 717 11.05 33.89 -18.42
C SER A 717 11.32 32.88 -17.29
N HIS A 718 11.41 33.38 -16.07
CA HIS A 718 11.52 32.61 -14.83
C HIS A 718 10.45 31.53 -14.77
N GLU A 719 9.20 31.88 -15.06
CA GLU A 719 8.07 30.96 -15.03
C GLU A 719 8.21 29.82 -16.06
N ASP A 720 8.69 30.12 -17.28
CA ASP A 720 8.91 29.09 -18.32
C ASP A 720 10.04 28.14 -17.97
N PHE A 721 11.10 28.69 -17.38
CA PHE A 721 12.21 27.89 -16.88
C PHE A 721 11.76 26.98 -15.73
N MET A 722 11.01 27.53 -14.77
CA MET A 722 10.43 26.77 -13.66
C MET A 722 9.46 25.69 -14.14
N ALA A 723 8.55 26.00 -15.07
CA ALA A 723 7.63 25.02 -15.62
C ALA A 723 8.33 23.90 -16.39
N ALA A 724 9.45 24.19 -17.06
CA ALA A 724 10.26 23.18 -17.73
C ALA A 724 10.93 22.22 -16.73
N LEU A 725 11.38 22.72 -15.57
CA LEU A 725 11.93 21.90 -14.50
C LEU A 725 10.86 21.04 -13.80
N ALA A 726 9.58 21.40 -13.91
CA ALA A 726 8.47 20.59 -13.40
C ALA A 726 8.22 19.32 -14.23
N LEU A 727 8.82 19.20 -15.42
CA LEU A 727 8.74 18.02 -16.28
C LEU A 727 10.02 17.17 -16.12
N PRO A 728 10.00 15.99 -15.49
CA PRO A 728 11.23 15.31 -15.06
C PRO A 728 12.23 14.97 -16.17
N THR A 729 11.76 14.55 -17.34
CA THR A 729 12.66 14.27 -18.49
C THR A 729 13.37 15.53 -18.98
N VAL A 730 12.66 16.66 -18.99
CA VAL A 730 13.21 17.97 -19.39
C VAL A 730 14.12 18.51 -18.29
N SER A 731 13.67 18.41 -17.03
CA SER A 731 14.42 18.78 -15.83
C SER A 731 15.77 18.09 -15.75
N ALA A 732 15.82 16.76 -15.86
CA ALA A 732 17.06 16.00 -15.83
C ALA A 732 18.05 16.50 -16.90
N LYS A 733 17.57 16.71 -18.14
CA LYS A 733 18.39 17.19 -19.25
C LYS A 733 18.84 18.64 -19.09
N ASN A 734 17.99 19.51 -18.57
CA ASN A 734 18.32 20.89 -18.30
C ASN A 734 19.33 20.99 -17.14
N LEU A 735 19.07 20.29 -16.04
CA LEU A 735 19.95 20.24 -14.87
C LEU A 735 21.30 19.61 -15.19
N ASP A 736 21.42 18.72 -16.18
CA ASP A 736 22.72 18.23 -16.65
C ASP A 736 23.48 19.26 -17.51
N ALA A 737 22.79 20.20 -18.15
CA ALA A 737 23.37 21.15 -19.10
C ALA A 737 23.80 22.49 -18.49
N ILE A 738 23.38 22.81 -17.25
CA ILE A 738 23.60 24.13 -16.61
C ILE A 738 25.00 24.36 -16.02
N TRP A 739 25.88 23.37 -16.11
CA TRP A 739 27.21 23.40 -15.49
C TRP A 739 28.27 23.92 -16.47
N ASP A 740 29.24 24.67 -15.94
CA ASP A 740 30.36 25.16 -16.76
C ASP A 740 31.45 24.12 -16.88
N THR A 741 32.03 24.06 -18.08
CA THR A 741 33.32 23.43 -18.33
C THR A 741 34.47 24.44 -18.39
N ASN A 742 34.18 25.74 -18.44
CA ASN A 742 35.18 26.81 -18.65
C ASN A 742 35.92 27.23 -17.37
N ILE A 743 35.39 26.91 -16.18
CA ILE A 743 36.06 27.12 -14.89
C ILE A 743 37.40 26.36 -14.82
N ARG A 744 37.54 25.31 -15.62
CA ARG A 744 38.71 24.45 -15.75
C ARG A 744 40.00 25.19 -16.08
N ASP A 745 39.94 26.21 -16.94
CA ASP A 745 41.15 26.94 -17.35
C ASP A 745 41.70 27.81 -16.19
N LEU A 746 40.83 28.35 -15.34
CA LEU A 746 41.25 29.05 -14.11
C LEU A 746 41.75 28.07 -13.05
N SER A 747 41.06 26.95 -12.82
CA SER A 747 41.46 25.98 -11.81
C SER A 747 42.80 25.31 -12.18
N GLU A 748 43.03 25.00 -13.46
CA GLU A 748 44.34 24.50 -13.95
C GLU A 748 45.45 25.56 -13.89
N GLN A 749 45.14 26.86 -14.00
CA GLN A 749 46.12 27.95 -13.81
C GLN A 749 46.50 28.12 -12.33
N ILE A 750 45.52 28.13 -11.42
CA ILE A 750 45.73 28.24 -9.97
C ILE A 750 46.52 27.02 -9.43
N GLU A 751 46.28 25.83 -9.97
CA GLU A 751 47.06 24.62 -9.64
C GLU A 751 48.51 24.69 -10.14
N LYS A 752 48.76 25.34 -11.28
CA LYS A 752 50.11 25.52 -11.84
C LYS A 752 50.91 26.60 -11.12
N GLU A 753 50.27 27.68 -10.68
CA GLU A 753 50.94 28.80 -9.99
C GLU A 753 51.30 28.49 -8.52
N ASN A 754 50.54 27.61 -7.85
CA ASN A 754 50.80 27.21 -6.45
C ASN A 754 51.88 26.12 -6.28
N ASN A 755 52.76 25.92 -7.27
CA ASN A 755 53.69 24.78 -7.29
C ASN A 755 55.18 25.16 -7.14
N PRO A 756 55.72 25.21 -5.91
CA PRO A 756 57.08 24.79 -5.63
C PRO A 756 57.05 23.36 -5.08
N GLN A 757 57.80 22.46 -5.74
CA GLN A 757 57.94 21.04 -5.41
C GLN A 757 58.10 20.77 -3.90
N GLY A 758 57.12 20.10 -3.27
CA GLY A 758 57.19 19.66 -1.87
C GLY A 758 56.15 18.59 -1.50
N PRO A 759 56.46 17.66 -0.56
CA PRO A 759 55.65 16.48 -0.31
C PRO A 759 54.62 16.73 0.81
N ASN A 760 53.45 17.27 0.49
CA ASN A 760 52.31 17.27 1.42
C ASN A 760 51.01 16.98 0.65
N ALA A 761 50.54 15.74 0.75
CA ALA A 761 49.37 15.24 0.01
C ALA A 761 48.02 15.52 0.70
N ASP A 762 48.00 15.93 1.97
CA ASP A 762 46.74 16.05 2.75
C ASP A 762 45.99 17.38 2.55
N GLN A 763 46.65 18.46 2.10
CA GLN A 763 45.97 19.72 1.74
C GLN A 763 45.42 19.73 0.30
N LYS A 764 45.73 18.70 -0.50
CA LYS A 764 45.26 18.56 -1.88
C LYS A 764 43.79 18.14 -2.01
N SER A 765 43.12 17.69 -0.95
CA SER A 765 41.80 17.03 -1.08
C SER A 765 40.57 17.95 -0.97
N SER A 766 40.62 19.05 -0.22
CA SER A 766 39.43 19.88 0.04
C SER A 766 39.21 20.96 -1.02
N ALA A 767 40.27 21.61 -1.52
CA ALA A 767 40.15 22.58 -2.63
C ALA A 767 39.72 21.89 -3.94
N ASP A 768 40.27 20.70 -4.22
CA ASP A 768 39.88 19.85 -5.35
C ASP A 768 38.40 19.46 -5.29
N GLU A 769 37.87 19.14 -4.11
CA GLU A 769 36.45 18.82 -3.94
C GLU A 769 35.53 20.04 -4.16
N ILE A 770 35.92 21.24 -3.73
CA ILE A 770 35.16 22.48 -3.98
C ILE A 770 35.03 22.74 -5.48
N PHE A 771 36.12 22.63 -6.26
CA PHE A 771 36.08 22.77 -7.72
C PHE A 771 35.21 21.70 -8.38
N LYS A 772 35.36 20.44 -7.97
CA LYS A 772 34.52 19.34 -8.44
C LYS A 772 33.03 19.58 -8.17
N ILE A 773 32.66 20.20 -7.05
CA ILE A 773 31.26 20.56 -6.76
C ILE A 773 30.77 21.66 -7.71
N THR A 774 31.58 22.68 -7.99
CA THR A 774 31.18 23.77 -8.92
C THR A 774 30.95 23.31 -10.35
N GLU A 775 31.65 22.26 -10.78
CA GLU A 775 31.57 21.68 -12.13
C GLU A 775 30.68 20.41 -12.17
N ASN A 776 30.03 20.06 -11.06
CA ASN A 776 29.15 18.90 -10.96
C ASN A 776 29.86 17.54 -11.24
N ARG A 777 31.09 17.43 -10.75
CA ARG A 777 32.02 16.28 -10.82
C ARG A 777 32.37 15.68 -9.46
N SER A 778 31.79 16.17 -8.36
CA SER A 778 32.02 15.65 -7.01
C SER A 778 31.70 14.16 -6.94
N GLU A 779 32.59 13.38 -6.30
CA GLU A 779 32.36 11.96 -6.03
C GLU A 779 31.19 11.74 -5.06
N GLN A 780 30.84 12.75 -4.26
CA GLN A 780 29.66 12.75 -3.39
C GLN A 780 28.36 13.01 -4.17
N GLY A 781 28.46 13.37 -5.45
CA GLY A 781 27.32 13.63 -6.33
C GLY A 781 26.60 14.95 -6.07
N ILE A 782 27.21 15.88 -5.34
CA ILE A 782 26.64 17.19 -5.00
C ILE A 782 27.21 18.31 -5.89
N ALA A 783 26.38 19.30 -6.21
CA ALA A 783 26.78 20.44 -7.05
C ALA A 783 25.98 21.71 -6.73
N THR A 784 26.53 22.90 -7.03
CA THR A 784 25.85 24.20 -6.81
C THR A 784 26.12 25.22 -7.92
N THR A 785 25.07 25.93 -8.38
CA THR A 785 25.10 26.82 -9.54
C THR A 785 24.11 27.97 -9.41
N THR A 786 24.36 29.08 -10.12
CA THR A 786 23.45 30.24 -10.23
C THR A 786 23.20 30.54 -11.71
N LEU A 787 21.95 30.86 -12.06
CA LEU A 787 21.50 31.28 -13.39
C LEU A 787 20.73 32.60 -13.29
N ARG A 788 20.79 33.42 -14.35
CA ARG A 788 19.97 34.63 -14.55
C ARG A 788 18.81 34.32 -15.50
N VAL A 789 17.61 34.68 -15.08
CA VAL A 789 16.36 34.57 -15.87
C VAL A 789 15.56 35.86 -15.76
N MET A 790 14.66 36.11 -16.71
CA MET A 790 13.77 37.28 -16.68
C MET A 790 12.59 37.03 -15.75
N PHE A 791 12.34 37.93 -14.81
CA PHE A 791 11.16 37.91 -13.96
C PHE A 791 10.33 39.16 -14.19
N GLU A 792 9.03 38.96 -14.35
CA GLU A 792 8.03 40.01 -14.44
C GLU A 792 7.33 40.13 -13.09
N ASP A 793 7.43 41.30 -12.45
CA ASP A 793 6.79 41.52 -11.16
C ASP A 793 5.26 41.73 -11.29
N ALA A 794 4.57 41.82 -10.15
CA ALA A 794 3.11 42.03 -10.12
C ALA A 794 2.65 43.36 -10.78
N SER A 795 3.57 44.27 -11.08
CA SER A 795 3.32 45.53 -11.78
C SER A 795 3.60 45.47 -13.28
N GLY A 796 4.05 44.32 -13.80
CA GLY A 796 4.41 44.11 -15.19
C GLY A 796 5.81 44.62 -15.55
N LYS A 797 6.66 44.87 -14.56
CA LYS A 797 8.04 45.33 -14.79
C LYS A 797 8.96 44.11 -14.95
N GLU A 798 9.65 44.06 -16.08
CA GLU A 798 10.66 43.04 -16.37
C GLU A 798 12.02 43.41 -15.74
N SER A 799 12.66 42.44 -15.09
CA SER A 799 14.02 42.52 -14.56
C SER A 799 14.70 41.15 -14.63
N ASP A 800 16.03 41.10 -14.64
CA ASP A 800 16.75 39.84 -14.47
C ASP A 800 16.91 39.50 -12.98
N VAL A 801 16.71 38.22 -12.63
CA VAL A 801 16.80 37.71 -11.26
C VAL A 801 17.67 36.47 -11.21
N SER A 802 18.29 36.22 -10.06
CA SER A 802 19.08 35.02 -9.80
C SER A 802 18.19 33.81 -9.48
N VAL A 803 18.55 32.64 -9.98
CA VAL A 803 18.02 31.33 -9.57
C VAL A 803 19.19 30.48 -9.12
N HIS A 804 19.24 30.15 -7.83
CA HIS A 804 20.28 29.29 -7.27
C HIS A 804 19.81 27.85 -7.25
N ILE A 805 20.68 26.92 -7.67
CA ILE A 805 20.37 25.51 -7.81
C ILE A 805 21.43 24.69 -7.08
N VAL A 806 21.00 23.82 -6.17
CA VAL A 806 21.84 22.81 -5.51
C VAL A 806 21.32 21.43 -5.94
N LEU A 807 22.19 20.59 -6.47
CA LEU A 807 21.84 19.27 -6.98
C LEU A 807 22.49 18.18 -6.14
N ASN A 808 21.75 17.10 -5.87
CA ASN A 808 22.32 15.81 -5.48
C ASN A 808 21.92 14.73 -6.50
N LYS A 809 22.87 14.34 -7.35
CA LYS A 809 22.70 13.33 -8.40
C LYS A 809 22.39 11.94 -7.84
N ASN A 810 23.05 11.57 -6.74
CA ASN A 810 22.92 10.24 -6.15
C ASN A 810 21.51 10.03 -5.58
N ARG A 811 20.87 11.09 -5.08
CA ARG A 811 19.49 11.05 -4.56
C ARG A 811 18.43 11.51 -5.59
N LYS A 812 18.83 11.94 -6.78
CA LYS A 812 17.95 12.56 -7.80
C LYS A 812 17.09 13.70 -7.25
N LYS A 813 17.67 14.54 -6.38
CA LYS A 813 16.99 15.67 -5.76
C LYS A 813 17.69 16.98 -6.11
N ALA A 814 16.91 18.05 -6.28
CA ALA A 814 17.43 19.41 -6.48
C ALA A 814 16.73 20.41 -5.56
N LEU A 815 17.48 21.36 -5.01
CA LEU A 815 16.96 22.55 -4.35
C LEU A 815 17.09 23.74 -5.29
N ILE A 816 16.00 24.48 -5.46
CA ILE A 816 15.95 25.69 -6.26
C ILE A 816 15.51 26.84 -5.36
N VAL A 817 16.32 27.91 -5.30
CA VAL A 817 16.03 29.13 -4.54
C VAL A 817 15.92 30.30 -5.51
N GLY A 818 14.69 30.80 -5.67
CA GLY A 818 14.33 31.78 -6.70
C GLY A 818 13.12 32.61 -6.29
N GLU A 819 12.44 33.17 -7.28
CA GLU A 819 11.23 33.97 -7.10
C GLU A 819 10.01 33.10 -6.83
N LYS A 820 8.88 33.73 -6.48
CA LYS A 820 7.63 33.01 -6.26
C LYS A 820 7.18 32.29 -7.53
N VAL A 821 6.81 31.01 -7.38
CA VAL A 821 6.24 30.17 -8.45
C VAL A 821 4.75 29.88 -8.22
N PRO A 822 3.99 29.61 -9.30
CA PRO A 822 2.63 29.09 -9.21
C PRO A 822 2.45 27.87 -8.30
N THR A 823 1.36 27.86 -7.51
CA THR A 823 1.01 26.75 -6.59
C THR A 823 0.89 25.40 -7.32
N LYS A 824 0.37 25.41 -8.56
CA LYS A 824 0.21 24.21 -9.39
C LYS A 824 1.53 23.59 -9.87
N LEU A 825 2.61 24.38 -9.95
CA LEU A 825 3.95 23.88 -10.29
C LEU A 825 4.64 23.27 -9.07
N LEU A 826 4.32 23.72 -7.85
CA LEU A 826 4.93 23.19 -6.62
C LEU A 826 4.64 21.71 -6.39
N SER A 827 3.43 21.22 -6.74
CA SER A 827 3.12 19.78 -6.66
C SER A 827 3.92 18.97 -7.68
N ALA A 828 4.05 19.47 -8.90
CA ALA A 828 4.85 18.84 -9.95
C ALA A 828 6.35 18.83 -9.60
N PHE A 829 6.85 19.87 -8.92
CA PHE A 829 8.21 19.89 -8.38
C PHE A 829 8.47 18.77 -7.38
N LYS A 830 7.54 18.52 -6.44
CA LYS A 830 7.65 17.37 -5.53
C LYS A 830 7.74 16.05 -6.30
N GLU A 831 6.90 15.86 -7.32
CA GLU A 831 6.93 14.67 -8.19
C GLU A 831 8.21 14.55 -9.03
N ALA A 832 8.87 15.67 -9.33
CA ALA A 832 10.14 15.75 -10.07
C ALA A 832 11.39 15.68 -9.17
N GLY A 833 11.24 15.56 -7.84
CA GLY A 833 12.35 15.59 -6.90
C GLY A 833 12.96 16.98 -6.67
N ILE A 834 12.19 18.04 -6.94
CA ILE A 834 12.61 19.44 -6.80
C ILE A 834 11.99 20.04 -5.54
N ILE A 835 12.84 20.65 -4.72
CA ILE A 835 12.45 21.46 -3.57
C ILE A 835 12.61 22.93 -3.98
N HIS A 836 11.50 23.63 -4.18
CA HIS A 836 11.51 25.06 -4.49
C HIS A 836 11.31 25.91 -3.24
N VAL A 837 12.13 26.95 -3.07
CA VAL A 837 12.01 27.95 -2.01
C VAL A 837 11.92 29.35 -2.62
N ASP A 838 10.79 30.02 -2.37
CA ASP A 838 10.63 31.46 -2.58
C ASP A 838 11.52 32.21 -1.59
N ARG A 839 12.52 32.93 -2.10
CA ARG A 839 13.50 33.69 -1.31
C ARG A 839 12.87 34.79 -0.46
N HIS A 840 11.72 35.33 -0.88
CA HIS A 840 11.02 36.38 -0.16
C HIS A 840 10.04 35.85 0.89
N ALA A 841 9.91 34.52 1.04
CA ALA A 841 9.06 33.92 2.04
C ALA A 841 9.59 34.20 3.47
N PRO A 842 8.73 34.47 4.47
CA PRO A 842 9.14 34.79 5.84
C PRO A 842 10.01 33.73 6.52
N ASN A 843 9.94 32.48 6.05
CA ASN A 843 10.70 31.33 6.54
C ASN A 843 11.63 30.71 5.49
N ALA A 844 12.03 31.48 4.47
CA ALA A 844 12.88 30.99 3.37
C ALA A 844 14.18 30.33 3.89
N LYS A 845 14.89 30.97 4.81
CA LYS A 845 16.15 30.44 5.39
C LYS A 845 15.96 29.07 6.04
N ALA A 846 14.92 28.92 6.87
CA ALA A 846 14.60 27.65 7.52
C ALA A 846 14.22 26.55 6.51
N LYS A 847 13.49 26.91 5.44
CA LYS A 847 13.16 25.97 4.35
C LYS A 847 14.39 25.53 3.57
N VAL A 848 15.32 26.45 3.29
CA VAL A 848 16.60 26.12 2.65
C VAL A 848 17.45 25.21 3.53
N ASP A 849 17.57 25.50 4.83
CA ASP A 849 18.29 24.63 5.77
C ASP A 849 17.68 23.22 5.82
N ALA A 850 16.35 23.10 5.88
CA ALA A 850 15.66 21.82 5.84
C ALA A 850 15.93 21.05 4.52
N ALA A 851 15.89 21.74 3.39
CA ALA A 851 16.18 21.16 2.07
C ALA A 851 17.64 20.71 1.94
N LEU A 852 18.60 21.51 2.44
CA LEU A 852 20.01 21.15 2.46
C LEU A 852 20.29 19.96 3.38
N ASN A 853 19.61 19.87 4.53
CA ASN A 853 19.68 18.70 5.40
C ASN A 853 19.23 17.44 4.67
N ASP A 854 18.09 17.49 3.96
CA ASP A 854 17.61 16.35 3.18
C ASP A 854 18.54 16.01 2.01
N LEU A 855 19.04 17.01 1.27
CA LEU A 855 19.97 16.81 0.16
C LEU A 855 21.32 16.21 0.60
N THR A 856 21.84 16.60 1.76
CA THR A 856 23.14 16.11 2.27
C THR A 856 23.01 14.88 3.17
N ARG A 857 21.80 14.42 3.45
CA ARG A 857 21.51 13.21 4.24
C ARG A 857 22.15 11.98 3.58
N GLY A 858 22.84 11.16 4.37
CA GLY A 858 23.53 9.96 3.90
C GLY A 858 24.93 10.18 3.29
N THR A 859 25.39 11.43 3.15
CA THR A 859 26.79 11.71 2.79
C THR A 859 27.73 11.37 3.96
N ARG A 860 28.99 11.03 3.65
CA ARG A 860 30.00 10.58 4.65
C ARG A 860 30.19 11.59 5.81
N ASN A 861 30.02 12.87 5.53
CA ASN A 861 30.02 13.94 6.54
C ASN A 861 29.11 15.09 6.06
N PRO A 862 27.82 15.10 6.47
CA PRO A 862 26.84 16.09 5.98
C PRO A 862 27.23 17.53 6.29
N GLU A 863 27.86 17.78 7.44
CA GLU A 863 28.31 19.13 7.81
C GLU A 863 29.48 19.59 6.94
N LEU A 864 30.40 18.69 6.59
CA LEU A 864 31.47 18.99 5.63
C LEU A 864 30.91 19.22 4.22
N ALA A 865 29.95 18.42 3.78
CA ALA A 865 29.30 18.58 2.48
C ALA A 865 28.60 19.95 2.36
N LYS A 866 27.88 20.40 3.40
CA LYS A 866 27.26 21.74 3.44
C LYS A 866 28.30 22.86 3.40
N ARG A 867 29.44 22.69 4.08
CA ARG A 867 30.55 23.65 4.03
C ARG A 867 31.15 23.73 2.64
N HIS A 868 31.47 22.59 2.02
CA HIS A 868 31.99 22.58 0.65
C HIS A 868 30.99 23.17 -0.36
N LEU A 869 29.68 22.97 -0.17
CA LEU A 869 28.65 23.63 -0.97
C LEU A 869 28.63 25.15 -0.77
N ALA A 870 28.82 25.64 0.47
CA ALA A 870 28.93 27.06 0.78
C ALA A 870 30.16 27.68 0.10
N ASP A 871 31.32 27.02 0.21
CA ASP A 871 32.57 27.50 -0.36
C ASP A 871 32.54 27.44 -1.90
N ALA A 872 31.97 26.38 -2.48
CA ALA A 872 31.74 26.26 -3.93
C ALA A 872 30.80 27.36 -4.45
N PHE A 873 29.73 27.65 -3.71
CA PHE A 873 28.81 28.73 -4.04
C PHE A 873 29.51 30.10 -3.97
N ARG A 874 30.36 30.32 -2.96
CA ARG A 874 31.16 31.56 -2.84
C ARG A 874 32.17 31.70 -3.97
N PHE A 875 32.94 30.67 -4.26
CA PHE A 875 33.93 30.68 -5.33
C PHE A 875 33.32 31.10 -6.68
N ARG A 876 32.09 30.67 -6.93
CA ARG A 876 31.38 31.01 -8.17
C ARG A 876 30.81 32.42 -8.19
N ASN A 877 30.36 32.94 -7.05
CA ASN A 877 29.51 34.12 -6.96
C ASN A 877 30.12 35.29 -6.17
N ASP A 878 31.42 35.26 -5.83
CA ASP A 878 32.10 36.33 -5.07
C ASP A 878 33.43 36.70 -5.73
N PHE A 879 33.60 37.99 -6.03
CA PHE A 879 34.77 38.57 -6.74
C PHE A 879 36.02 38.63 -5.84
N ASP A 880 35.86 38.78 -4.52
CA ASP A 880 36.98 38.98 -3.58
C ASP A 880 37.73 37.67 -3.22
N LEU A 881 37.19 36.50 -3.59
CA LEU A 881 37.81 35.21 -3.24
C LEU A 881 39.01 34.82 -4.12
N GLY A 882 39.15 35.45 -5.29
CA GLY A 882 40.33 35.28 -6.15
C GLY A 882 41.63 35.67 -5.43
N ASP A 883 41.58 36.73 -4.63
CA ASP A 883 42.69 37.19 -3.79
C ASP A 883 42.81 36.38 -2.49
N PHE A 884 41.69 35.86 -1.95
CA PHE A 884 41.68 35.09 -0.70
C PHE A 884 42.41 33.74 -0.78
N LEU A 885 42.43 33.10 -1.97
CA LEU A 885 43.22 31.88 -2.20
C LEU A 885 44.71 32.17 -2.38
N VAL A 886 45.07 33.36 -2.87
CA VAL A 886 46.46 33.83 -3.01
C VAL A 886 47.03 34.30 -1.66
N GLU A 887 46.19 34.82 -0.75
CA GLU A 887 46.58 35.30 0.58
C GLU A 887 46.45 34.26 1.72
N LYS A 888 46.28 32.97 1.43
CA LYS A 888 46.59 31.94 2.45
C LYS A 888 48.11 31.88 2.66
N LYS A 889 48.61 32.77 3.52
CA LYS A 889 49.93 32.68 4.14
C LYS A 889 50.15 31.23 4.56
N ALA A 890 51.08 30.55 3.87
CA ALA A 890 51.36 29.16 4.09
C ALA A 890 51.65 28.93 5.58
N ILE A 891 50.75 28.22 6.27
CA ILE A 891 51.02 27.68 7.61
C ILE A 891 52.29 26.85 7.45
N THR A 892 53.35 27.23 8.14
CA THR A 892 54.63 26.54 7.96
C THR A 892 54.50 25.10 8.47
N PRO A 893 55.22 24.12 7.87
CA PRO A 893 55.18 22.73 8.31
C PRO A 893 55.48 22.55 9.81
N GLU A 894 56.20 23.49 10.41
CA GLU A 894 56.55 23.51 11.84
C GLU A 894 55.37 23.91 12.73
N GLU A 895 54.56 24.90 12.32
CA GLU A 895 53.33 25.33 13.02
C GLU A 895 52.25 24.23 12.97
N LEU A 896 52.09 23.57 11.82
CA LEU A 896 51.16 22.46 11.65
C LEU A 896 51.58 21.24 12.48
N LYS A 897 52.89 21.00 12.61
CA LYS A 897 53.45 19.93 13.44
C LYS A 897 53.26 20.21 14.93
N ALA A 898 53.44 21.45 15.38
CA ALA A 898 53.19 21.87 16.75
C ALA A 898 51.71 21.71 17.15
N ALA A 899 50.78 22.13 16.29
CA ALA A 899 49.34 21.96 16.53
C ALA A 899 48.91 20.48 16.55
N ARG A 900 49.52 19.63 15.71
CA ARG A 900 49.27 18.17 15.68
C ARG A 900 49.86 17.44 16.88
N GLU A 901 50.96 17.91 17.48
CA GLU A 901 51.50 17.34 18.73
C GLU A 901 50.66 17.69 19.96
N GLU A 902 50.07 18.90 20.04
CA GLU A 902 49.10 19.22 21.10
C GLU A 902 47.81 18.39 21.00
N LEU A 903 47.34 18.11 19.78
CA LEU A 903 46.14 17.31 19.51
C LEU A 903 46.30 15.82 19.89
N LYS A 904 47.51 15.26 19.82
CA LYS A 904 47.79 13.88 20.25
C LYS A 904 47.57 13.65 21.75
N ASN A 905 47.54 14.70 22.56
CA ASN A 905 47.34 14.61 24.01
C ASN A 905 45.88 14.74 24.45
N GLY A 906 44.90 14.88 23.55
CA GLY A 906 43.49 15.04 23.91
C GLY A 906 42.52 14.30 22.98
N ASN A 907 41.77 13.34 23.53
CA ASN A 907 40.77 12.49 22.88
C ASN A 907 40.13 13.08 21.60
N GLY A 908 40.50 12.49 20.45
CA GLY A 908 39.58 11.94 19.45
C GLY A 908 38.62 12.85 18.66
N GLN A 909 38.83 14.16 18.58
CA GLN A 909 38.10 15.04 17.64
C GLN A 909 39.04 16.08 17.06
N THR A 910 39.45 15.91 15.79
CA THR A 910 40.70 16.49 15.29
C THR A 910 40.58 17.86 14.64
N GLU A 911 39.48 18.20 13.95
CA GLU A 911 39.42 19.46 13.17
C GLU A 911 38.89 20.68 13.94
N ALA A 912 37.80 20.54 14.71
CA ALA A 912 37.28 21.66 15.51
C ALA A 912 38.27 22.15 16.59
N LYS A 913 39.10 21.23 17.10
CA LYS A 913 40.19 21.54 18.02
C LYS A 913 41.39 22.17 17.31
N LEU A 914 41.66 21.83 16.05
CA LEU A 914 42.72 22.45 15.25
C LEU A 914 42.41 23.94 15.02
N ASP A 915 41.17 24.27 14.66
CA ASP A 915 40.70 25.65 14.55
C ASP A 915 40.88 26.42 15.86
N THR A 916 40.56 25.78 16.99
CA THR A 916 40.69 26.37 18.33
C THR A 916 42.15 26.61 18.75
N VAL A 917 43.05 25.72 18.34
CA VAL A 917 44.50 25.82 18.59
C VAL A 917 45.14 26.90 17.71
N LEU A 918 44.73 26.99 16.44
CA LEU A 918 45.19 28.02 15.50
C LEU A 918 44.71 29.43 15.91
N ILE A 919 43.54 29.55 16.56
CA ILE A 919 43.05 30.79 17.18
C ILE A 919 43.91 31.18 18.40
N LYS A 920 44.26 30.23 19.26
CA LYS A 920 45.12 30.49 20.43
C LYS A 920 46.52 30.94 20.05
N GLN A 921 47.03 30.50 18.90
CA GLN A 921 48.34 30.88 18.38
C GLN A 921 48.32 32.16 17.54
N GLY A 922 47.16 32.81 17.36
CA GLY A 922 47.03 34.08 16.63
C GLY A 922 47.16 33.95 15.11
N VAL A 923 47.01 32.73 14.56
CA VAL A 923 47.10 32.44 13.12
C VAL A 923 45.77 32.73 12.41
N LEU A 924 44.64 32.59 13.12
CA LEU A 924 43.29 32.95 12.69
C LEU A 924 42.68 33.93 13.70
N THR A 925 42.06 35.02 13.22
CA THR A 925 41.30 35.91 14.10
C THR A 925 39.89 35.36 14.35
N ALA A 926 39.32 35.63 15.53
CA ALA A 926 37.93 35.28 15.83
C ALA A 926 36.92 35.93 14.86
N ALA A 927 37.29 37.06 14.22
CA ALA A 927 36.51 37.71 13.17
C ALA A 927 36.48 36.92 11.86
N GLN A 928 37.61 36.32 11.44
CA GLN A 928 37.69 35.46 10.25
C GLN A 928 36.93 34.13 10.40
N LEU A 929 36.73 33.65 11.64
CA LEU A 929 35.87 32.49 11.92
C LEU A 929 34.38 32.88 12.07
N ALA A 930 34.09 34.17 12.33
CA ALA A 930 32.74 34.70 12.55
C ALA A 930 31.99 35.06 11.26
N GLU A 931 32.69 35.26 10.13
CA GLU A 931 32.07 35.37 8.79
C GLU A 931 31.75 33.99 8.15
N LYS A 932 31.38 33.00 8.98
CA LYS A 932 30.78 31.74 8.53
C LYS A 932 29.29 31.93 8.23
N THR A 933 29.00 32.71 7.19
CA THR A 933 27.64 32.82 6.62
C THR A 933 27.13 31.43 6.26
N LYS A 934 25.98 31.02 6.79
CA LYS A 934 25.38 29.72 6.43
C LYS A 934 25.02 29.74 4.95
N LEU A 935 25.15 28.62 4.23
CA LEU A 935 24.73 28.53 2.81
C LEU A 935 23.28 29.00 2.62
N SER A 936 22.40 28.75 3.60
CA SER A 936 21.02 29.26 3.59
C SER A 936 20.90 30.78 3.62
N GLU A 937 21.81 31.49 4.25
CA GLU A 937 21.86 32.96 4.21
C GLU A 937 22.36 33.44 2.84
N LEU A 938 23.39 32.78 2.30
CA LEU A 938 23.94 33.11 0.97
C LEU A 938 22.90 32.92 -0.15
N LEU A 939 22.13 31.83 -0.11
CA LEU A 939 21.11 31.51 -1.12
C LEU A 939 19.86 32.39 -1.02
N VAL A 940 19.53 32.93 0.15
CA VAL A 940 18.30 33.73 0.37
C VAL A 940 18.55 35.23 0.23
N ASP A 941 19.69 35.72 0.73
CA ASP A 941 19.93 37.16 0.77
C ASP A 941 20.35 37.72 -0.61
N ASP A 942 20.85 36.88 -1.53
CA ASP A 942 21.22 37.21 -2.93
C ASP A 942 22.10 38.48 -3.06
N LYS A 943 23.01 38.71 -2.10
CA LYS A 943 23.84 39.92 -2.00
C LYS A 943 25.23 39.80 -2.62
N MET A 944 25.57 38.70 -3.28
CA MET A 944 26.92 38.47 -3.79
C MET A 944 27.03 38.77 -5.29
N GLY A 945 28.07 39.51 -5.69
CA GLY A 945 28.31 39.87 -7.09
C GLY A 945 28.95 38.71 -7.85
N MET A 946 28.30 38.24 -8.93
CA MET A 946 28.74 37.03 -9.64
C MET A 946 30.04 37.22 -10.44
N LEU A 947 30.98 36.29 -10.30
CA LEU A 947 32.22 36.24 -11.07
C LEU A 947 31.95 35.88 -12.55
N TYR A 948 30.96 35.01 -12.77
CA TYR A 948 30.44 34.60 -14.08
C TYR A 948 28.92 34.75 -14.10
N GLU A 949 28.38 35.65 -14.93
CA GLU A 949 26.94 35.77 -15.10
C GLU A 949 26.46 34.82 -16.20
N LYS A 950 25.57 33.88 -15.82
CA LYS A 950 24.98 32.91 -16.74
C LYS A 950 23.57 33.30 -17.13
N TYR A 951 23.37 33.67 -18.36
CA TYR A 951 22.04 34.01 -18.87
C TYR A 951 21.41 32.84 -19.60
N VAL A 952 20.15 32.55 -19.30
CA VAL A 952 19.34 31.61 -20.09
C VAL A 952 18.66 32.40 -21.21
N VAL A 953 19.10 32.22 -22.46
CA VAL A 953 18.72 33.05 -23.61
C VAL A 953 17.88 32.24 -24.63
N LYS A 954 16.88 32.86 -25.24
CA LYS A 954 16.01 32.24 -26.26
C LYS A 954 16.79 31.97 -27.57
N ASP A 955 16.74 30.74 -28.10
CA ASP A 955 17.44 30.40 -29.36
C ASP A 955 16.60 30.74 -30.61
N ARG A 956 16.62 32.01 -31.04
CA ARG A 956 15.83 32.50 -32.19
C ARG A 956 16.21 31.90 -33.56
N LYS A 957 17.32 31.15 -33.66
CA LYS A 957 17.88 30.64 -34.94
C LYS A 957 17.46 29.21 -35.30
N LYS A 958 16.79 28.48 -34.39
CA LYS A 958 16.37 27.08 -34.62
C LYS A 958 14.86 26.93 -34.37
N PRO A 959 14.12 26.18 -35.20
CA PRO A 959 12.69 25.96 -34.95
C PRO A 959 12.45 25.20 -33.62
N ALA A 960 11.32 25.51 -32.97
CA ALA A 960 10.83 24.84 -31.76
C ALA A 960 10.65 23.32 -31.97
N LEU A 961 10.67 22.53 -30.89
CA LEU A 961 10.64 21.06 -30.90
C LEU A 961 9.28 20.47 -30.52
#